data_AF-A0A6J4VEI5-F1
#
_entry.id   AF-A0A6J4VEI5-F1
#
_cell.length_a   1.000
_cell.length_b   1.000
_cell.length_c   1.000
_cell.angle_alpha   90.00
_cell.angle_beta   90.00
_cell.angle_gamma   90.00
#
_symmetry.space_group_name_H-M   'P 1'
#
loop_
_entity.id
_entity.type
_entity.pdbx_description
1 polymer ?
#
loop_
_entity_poly.entity_id
_entity_poly.type
_entity_poly.pdbx_seq_one_letter_code
_entity_poly.pdbx_strand_id
1 'polypeptide(L)'
;MERVLNGRYRLGPKIGNGGMAIVYRGFDTALGRHVAIKVLREQYAADHTFVARFEREAQAVAALVHPNIINIFDVGFDWDERSGTGIGHYFVMELIDGPNLKELIRARGTLPIEETVAILTQVLAGLGYAHARALVHRDIKPQNIMLTPEGTAKVTDFGIAKGLADTTLTDAGFGMGTVHYISPEQARGEQASPASDLYAVGVILYELLTGVLPFTGDSTVGIALKHVQEPPLSPKRLNAAIPAPLAAITMRALAKEPGARFADAREFAAALADWPRWRDRRVAPPPDTRQRRGGTAARRGAVVVPPVAPVAPRRGSGRSGAAARGGVGCLTWLFGTAVLIALVALIAVSYRLSPFGESAAAPTQAILAGLPTEAPEEPTATPEAGPPTPPAPVVATATLPATIRPAIGTPVPSARPTPTVAVISTAPPTATVAATATVTVALPTATPLPSPTATAALANVPDLIGKTLPGARVTAEEAGLVVEQVGAQYSDRPAGQIITQQPGAGRQLARGGTITVILSRGQQAITVPDVKGQGYAQAAAQLEAAGLAVARKDVPSRNVPSGLVIDQDPLPGNTTRPGATITLTVSLGDVVQVPDLFGDPFEIARQRLVEAGFTVNVNGQTKAQIERENPTFFSVYPTVQDGRVISQSLPAGSMQPRGAAISIAYYKVR
;
A
#
# COMPACT_ATOMS: atom_id res chain seq x y z
N MET A 1 21.72 13.51 -36.59
CA MET A 1 22.58 12.34 -36.85
C MET A 1 21.92 11.13 -36.22
N GLU A 2 21.74 10.05 -36.98
CA GLU A 2 21.28 8.77 -36.43
C GLU A 2 22.42 8.17 -35.59
N ARG A 3 22.20 7.96 -34.29
CA ARG A 3 23.19 7.32 -33.41
C ARG A 3 23.14 5.81 -33.62
N VAL A 4 24.29 5.18 -33.78
CA VAL A 4 24.44 3.72 -33.91
C VAL A 4 25.24 3.21 -32.72
N LEU A 5 24.60 2.39 -31.88
CA LEU A 5 25.18 1.83 -30.67
C LEU A 5 26.03 0.61 -31.02
N ASN A 6 27.26 0.58 -30.50
CA ASN A 6 28.25 -0.49 -30.75
C ASN A 6 28.39 -0.87 -32.24
N GLY A 7 28.19 0.10 -33.15
CA GLY A 7 28.25 -0.13 -34.60
C GLY A 7 27.14 -1.03 -35.18
N ARG A 8 26.16 -1.45 -34.37
CA ARG A 8 25.14 -2.46 -34.76
C ARG A 8 23.70 -1.99 -34.60
N TYR A 9 23.37 -1.31 -33.51
CA TYR A 9 21.99 -0.96 -33.22
C TYR A 9 21.73 0.50 -33.54
N ARG A 10 21.00 0.75 -34.63
CA ARG A 10 20.58 2.11 -34.98
C ARG A 10 19.45 2.54 -34.06
N LEU A 11 19.67 3.62 -33.31
CA LEU A 11 18.68 4.17 -32.40
C LEU A 11 17.64 4.97 -33.17
N GLY A 12 16.37 4.66 -32.96
CA GLY A 12 15.23 5.33 -33.57
C GLY A 12 14.43 6.16 -32.55
N PRO A 13 13.14 6.43 -32.83
CA PRO A 13 12.32 7.27 -31.96
C PRO A 13 12.07 6.60 -30.60
N LYS A 14 11.90 7.44 -29.58
CA LYS A 14 11.46 7.01 -28.24
C LYS A 14 10.03 6.46 -28.32
N ILE A 15 9.82 5.26 -27.77
CA ILE A 15 8.52 4.57 -27.73
C ILE A 15 8.00 4.33 -26.31
N GLY A 16 8.86 4.46 -25.29
CA GLY A 16 8.47 4.25 -23.90
C GLY A 16 9.25 5.13 -22.93
N ASN A 17 8.62 5.47 -21.81
CA ASN A 17 9.20 6.31 -20.78
C ASN A 17 8.96 5.69 -19.39
N GLY A 18 9.98 5.04 -18.85
CA GLY A 18 9.97 4.49 -17.49
C GLY A 18 10.64 5.42 -16.48
N GLY A 19 10.44 5.14 -15.20
CA GLY A 19 11.11 5.85 -14.11
C GLY A 19 12.64 5.72 -14.16
N MET A 20 13.15 4.55 -14.56
CA MET A 20 14.59 4.23 -14.53
C MET A 20 15.23 4.10 -15.91
N ALA A 21 14.43 3.84 -16.94
CA ALA A 21 14.93 3.63 -18.29
C ALA A 21 14.00 4.27 -19.33
N ILE A 22 14.58 4.59 -20.48
CA ILE A 22 13.87 5.08 -21.65
C ILE A 22 13.91 3.97 -22.71
N VAL A 23 12.79 3.70 -23.36
CA VAL A 23 12.71 2.68 -24.40
C VAL A 23 12.62 3.35 -25.76
N TYR A 24 13.51 2.97 -26.66
CA TYR A 24 13.58 3.44 -28.05
C TYR A 24 13.24 2.30 -28.99
N ARG A 25 12.59 2.62 -30.10
CA ARG A 25 12.59 1.74 -31.26
C ARG A 25 13.99 1.73 -31.84
N GLY A 26 14.49 0.57 -32.23
CA GLY A 26 15.80 0.40 -32.84
C GLY A 26 15.74 -0.47 -34.08
N PHE A 27 16.88 -0.54 -34.76
CA PHE A 27 17.10 -1.43 -35.89
C PHE A 27 18.46 -2.12 -35.75
N ASP A 28 18.45 -3.44 -35.67
CA ASP A 28 19.66 -4.27 -35.69
C ASP A 28 20.14 -4.37 -37.14
N THR A 29 21.22 -3.64 -37.46
CA THR A 29 21.75 -3.56 -38.82
C THR A 29 22.43 -4.84 -39.28
N ALA A 30 22.87 -5.68 -38.34
CA ALA A 30 23.53 -6.95 -38.67
C ALA A 30 22.51 -8.02 -39.07
N LEU A 31 21.36 -8.07 -38.38
CA LEU A 31 20.30 -9.06 -38.63
C LEU A 31 19.13 -8.54 -39.48
N GLY A 32 19.08 -7.23 -39.76
CA GLY A 32 18.05 -6.63 -40.59
C GLY A 32 16.65 -6.65 -39.95
N ARG A 33 16.56 -6.45 -38.63
CA ARG A 33 15.28 -6.52 -37.89
C ARG A 33 15.07 -5.33 -36.95
N HIS A 34 13.79 -4.99 -36.71
CA HIS A 34 13.43 -4.03 -35.68
C HIS A 34 13.56 -4.63 -34.28
N VAL A 35 13.98 -3.81 -33.33
CA VAL A 35 14.21 -4.17 -31.93
C VAL A 35 13.72 -3.05 -31.01
N ALA A 36 13.49 -3.35 -29.75
CA ALA A 36 13.34 -2.34 -28.70
C ALA A 36 14.67 -2.22 -27.95
N ILE A 37 15.12 -0.99 -27.72
CA ILE A 37 16.37 -0.69 -27.02
C ILE A 37 16.01 0.05 -25.73
N LYS A 38 16.22 -0.60 -24.59
CA LYS A 38 15.95 -0.02 -23.28
C LYS A 38 17.24 0.52 -22.70
N VAL A 39 17.28 1.83 -22.49
CA VAL A 39 18.45 2.60 -22.10
C VAL A 39 18.28 3.10 -20.67
N LEU A 40 19.26 2.83 -19.81
CA LEU A 40 19.24 3.28 -18.43
C LEU A 40 19.43 4.80 -18.37
N ARG A 41 18.66 5.50 -17.52
CA ARG A 41 18.83 6.95 -17.36
C ARG A 41 20.14 7.26 -16.65
N GLU A 42 20.77 8.36 -17.05
CA GLU A 42 22.06 8.84 -16.54
C GLU A 42 22.13 8.92 -15.01
N GLN A 43 21.04 9.36 -14.35
CA GLN A 43 20.96 9.43 -12.89
C GLN A 43 21.17 8.09 -12.15
N TYR A 44 20.96 6.95 -12.84
CA TYR A 44 21.21 5.62 -12.30
C TYR A 44 22.51 5.00 -12.83
N ALA A 45 23.11 5.59 -13.87
CA ALA A 45 24.33 5.09 -14.48
C ALA A 45 25.57 5.35 -13.60
N ALA A 46 25.50 6.33 -12.68
CA ALA A 46 26.57 6.64 -11.75
C ALA A 46 26.65 5.66 -10.55
N ASP A 47 25.59 4.90 -10.27
CA ASP A 47 25.58 3.92 -9.18
C ASP A 47 26.03 2.54 -9.71
N HIS A 48 27.30 2.21 -9.47
CA HIS A 48 27.88 0.93 -9.90
C HIS A 48 27.18 -0.31 -9.30
N THR A 49 26.61 -0.21 -8.09
CA THR A 49 25.87 -1.32 -7.49
C THR A 49 24.54 -1.54 -8.20
N PHE A 50 23.89 -0.45 -8.61
CA PHE A 50 22.66 -0.49 -9.39
C PHE A 50 22.92 -1.02 -10.80
N VAL A 51 23.97 -0.55 -11.47
CA VAL A 51 24.37 -1.03 -12.80
C VAL A 51 24.68 -2.52 -12.78
N ALA A 52 25.48 -3.01 -11.82
CA ALA A 52 25.78 -4.44 -11.71
C ALA A 52 24.53 -5.30 -11.47
N ARG A 53 23.55 -4.78 -10.70
CA ARG A 53 22.24 -5.44 -10.52
C ARG A 53 21.43 -5.45 -11.81
N PHE A 54 21.36 -4.30 -12.50
CA PHE A 54 20.66 -4.13 -13.76
C PHE A 54 21.18 -5.10 -14.83
N GLU A 55 22.50 -5.24 -14.96
CA GLU A 55 23.13 -6.20 -15.88
C GLU A 55 22.84 -7.65 -15.49
N ARG A 56 22.96 -8.01 -14.21
CA ARG A 56 22.68 -9.37 -13.73
C ARG A 56 21.23 -9.77 -13.96
N GLU A 57 20.27 -8.88 -13.70
CA GLU A 57 18.84 -9.17 -13.91
C GLU A 57 18.51 -9.25 -15.42
N ALA A 58 19.10 -8.38 -16.26
CA ALA A 58 18.97 -8.51 -17.72
C ALA A 58 19.53 -9.83 -18.25
N GLN A 59 20.70 -10.28 -17.75
CA GLN A 59 21.30 -11.57 -18.12
C GLN A 59 20.43 -12.77 -17.70
N ALA A 60 19.85 -12.72 -16.49
CA ALA A 60 18.97 -13.79 -16.01
C ALA A 60 17.71 -13.94 -16.89
N VAL A 61 17.17 -12.83 -17.38
CA VAL A 61 16.01 -12.82 -18.29
C VAL A 61 16.42 -13.23 -19.71
N ALA A 62 17.61 -12.84 -20.18
CA ALA A 62 18.14 -13.23 -21.49
C ALA A 62 18.33 -14.75 -21.63
N ALA A 63 18.52 -15.46 -20.52
CA ALA A 63 18.56 -16.92 -20.50
C ALA A 63 17.18 -17.59 -20.69
N LEU A 64 16.09 -16.81 -20.65
CA LEU A 64 14.74 -17.31 -20.84
C LEU A 64 14.33 -17.24 -22.32
N VAL A 65 13.83 -18.36 -22.83
CA VAL A 65 13.23 -18.46 -24.16
C VAL A 65 11.85 -19.09 -24.00
N HIS A 66 10.81 -18.28 -24.13
CA HIS A 66 9.43 -18.72 -23.96
C HIS A 66 8.47 -17.82 -24.76
N PRO A 67 7.42 -18.35 -25.43
CA PRO A 67 6.51 -17.54 -26.23
C PRO A 67 5.83 -16.40 -25.46
N ASN A 68 5.59 -16.59 -24.16
CA ASN A 68 4.95 -15.61 -23.28
C ASN A 68 5.91 -14.79 -22.40
N ILE A 69 7.22 -14.81 -22.70
CA ILE A 69 8.22 -13.96 -22.06
C ILE A 69 8.90 -13.13 -23.15
N ILE A 70 9.24 -11.88 -22.85
CA ILE A 70 10.01 -11.03 -23.76
C ILE A 70 11.42 -11.61 -23.97
N ASN A 71 11.84 -11.71 -25.23
CA ASN A 71 13.21 -12.14 -25.53
C ASN A 71 14.18 -10.95 -25.42
N ILE A 72 15.24 -11.09 -24.63
CA ILE A 72 16.38 -10.16 -24.61
C ILE A 72 17.47 -10.73 -25.53
N PHE A 73 17.92 -9.92 -26.48
CA PHE A 73 18.89 -10.32 -27.49
C PHE A 73 20.33 -9.95 -27.12
N ASP A 74 20.53 -8.81 -26.46
CA ASP A 74 21.86 -8.27 -26.22
C ASP A 74 21.88 -7.28 -25.05
N VAL A 75 23.05 -7.08 -24.44
CA VAL A 75 23.30 -6.08 -23.38
C VAL A 75 24.58 -5.34 -23.73
N GLY A 76 24.58 -4.01 -23.61
CA GLY A 76 25.71 -3.19 -23.99
C GLY A 76 25.83 -1.89 -23.21
N PHE A 77 26.91 -1.17 -23.49
CA PHE A 77 27.23 0.13 -22.94
C PHE A 77 27.72 1.04 -24.07
N ASP A 78 27.20 2.26 -24.15
CA ASP A 78 27.58 3.27 -25.16
C ASP A 78 27.90 4.61 -24.47
N TRP A 79 29.20 4.89 -24.34
CA TRP A 79 29.71 6.16 -23.81
C TRP A 79 31.02 6.53 -24.52
N ASP A 80 31.10 7.76 -25.02
CA ASP A 80 32.33 8.31 -25.59
C ASP A 80 32.96 9.28 -24.60
N GLU A 81 34.07 8.85 -23.98
CA GLU A 81 34.85 9.66 -23.03
C GLU A 81 35.43 10.94 -23.64
N ARG A 82 35.72 10.95 -24.94
CA ARG A 82 36.36 12.11 -25.60
C ARG A 82 35.36 13.22 -25.89
N SER A 83 34.16 12.86 -26.31
CA SER A 83 33.09 13.84 -26.53
C SER A 83 32.28 14.12 -25.26
N GLY A 84 32.40 13.27 -24.22
CA GLY A 84 31.55 13.33 -23.03
C GLY A 84 30.08 13.05 -23.36
N THR A 85 29.80 12.38 -24.47
CA THR A 85 28.45 12.09 -24.94
C THR A 85 28.21 10.59 -25.05
N GLY A 86 27.05 10.13 -24.59
CA GLY A 86 26.75 8.72 -24.45
C GLY A 86 25.27 8.50 -24.20
N ILE A 87 24.82 7.27 -24.29
CA ILE A 87 23.51 6.88 -23.77
C ILE A 87 23.62 5.94 -22.55
N GLY A 88 24.84 5.49 -22.21
CA GLY A 88 25.10 4.63 -21.05
C GLY A 88 24.75 3.17 -21.28
N HIS A 89 24.37 2.46 -20.21
CA HIS A 89 23.99 1.06 -20.26
C HIS A 89 22.64 0.88 -20.97
N TYR A 90 22.56 -0.13 -21.82
CA TYR A 90 21.35 -0.50 -22.53
C TYR A 90 21.23 -2.00 -22.73
N PHE A 91 20.02 -2.47 -22.98
CA PHE A 91 19.80 -3.81 -23.52
C PHE A 91 18.81 -3.78 -24.67
N VAL A 92 18.97 -4.76 -25.55
CA VAL A 92 18.21 -4.90 -26.79
C VAL A 92 17.26 -6.08 -26.62
N MET A 93 15.98 -5.86 -26.89
CA MET A 93 14.93 -6.85 -26.72
C MET A 93 14.02 -6.89 -27.95
N GLU A 94 13.20 -7.92 -28.00
CA GLU A 94 12.10 -8.06 -28.96
C GLU A 94 11.23 -6.79 -28.98
N LEU A 95 10.92 -6.28 -30.18
CA LEU A 95 9.94 -5.22 -30.34
C LEU A 95 8.56 -5.85 -30.45
N ILE A 96 7.64 -5.49 -29.55
CA ILE A 96 6.25 -5.91 -29.62
C ILE A 96 5.41 -4.76 -30.18
N ASP A 97 4.85 -4.97 -31.37
CA ASP A 97 3.98 -4.01 -32.04
C ASP A 97 2.53 -4.19 -31.55
N GLY A 98 2.24 -3.78 -30.31
CA GLY A 98 0.89 -3.81 -29.75
C GLY A 98 0.77 -3.20 -28.36
N PRO A 99 -0.47 -3.00 -27.86
CA PRO A 99 -0.71 -2.30 -26.61
C PRO A 99 -0.30 -3.13 -25.40
N ASN A 100 -0.02 -2.47 -24.27
CA ASN A 100 0.00 -3.17 -22.99
C ASN A 100 -1.42 -3.44 -22.48
N LEU A 101 -1.57 -4.38 -21.56
CA LEU A 101 -2.87 -4.78 -21.01
C LEU A 101 -3.57 -3.61 -20.30
N LYS A 102 -2.84 -2.63 -19.75
CA LYS A 102 -3.48 -1.45 -19.12
C LYS A 102 -4.15 -0.55 -20.16
N GLU A 103 -3.51 -0.34 -21.30
CA GLU A 103 -4.08 0.40 -22.43
C GLU A 103 -5.32 -0.31 -22.97
N LEU A 104 -5.28 -1.65 -23.06
CA LEU A 104 -6.45 -2.44 -23.45
C LEU A 104 -7.62 -2.27 -22.47
N ILE A 105 -7.36 -2.34 -21.17
CA ILE A 105 -8.37 -2.10 -20.11
C ILE A 105 -8.96 -0.69 -20.22
N ARG A 106 -8.12 0.33 -20.45
CA ARG A 106 -8.60 1.71 -20.61
C ARG A 106 -9.45 1.90 -21.85
N ALA A 107 -9.10 1.24 -22.95
CA ALA A 107 -9.79 1.37 -24.23
C ALA A 107 -11.14 0.63 -24.26
N ARG A 108 -11.21 -0.56 -23.65
CA ARG A 108 -12.38 -1.45 -23.76
C ARG A 108 -13.15 -1.65 -22.45
N GLY A 109 -12.62 -1.21 -21.32
CA GLY A 109 -13.18 -1.51 -20.00
C GLY A 109 -12.95 -2.97 -19.62
N THR A 110 -14.02 -3.66 -19.21
CA THR A 110 -13.98 -5.10 -18.91
C THR A 110 -13.83 -5.92 -20.19
N LEU A 111 -12.99 -6.96 -20.13
CA LEU A 111 -12.81 -7.88 -21.25
C LEU A 111 -13.80 -9.04 -21.15
N PRO A 112 -14.19 -9.65 -22.29
CA PRO A 112 -14.89 -10.93 -22.29
C PRO A 112 -14.14 -11.97 -21.43
N ILE A 113 -14.90 -12.82 -20.75
CA ILE A 113 -14.34 -13.83 -19.83
C ILE A 113 -13.36 -14.75 -20.53
N GLU A 114 -13.70 -15.25 -21.71
CA GLU A 114 -12.82 -16.16 -22.47
C GLU A 114 -11.52 -15.48 -22.89
N GLU A 115 -11.58 -14.20 -23.28
CA GLU A 115 -10.40 -13.40 -23.63
C GLU A 115 -9.52 -13.16 -22.38
N THR A 116 -10.14 -12.85 -21.24
CA THR A 116 -9.47 -12.69 -19.94
C THR A 116 -8.73 -13.97 -19.53
N VAL A 117 -9.41 -15.11 -19.60
CA VAL A 117 -8.86 -16.43 -19.27
C VAL A 117 -7.71 -16.78 -20.22
N ALA A 118 -7.87 -16.54 -21.53
CA ALA A 118 -6.83 -16.82 -22.52
C ALA A 118 -5.55 -15.99 -22.28
N ILE A 119 -5.69 -14.68 -22.01
CA ILE A 119 -4.56 -13.80 -21.72
C ILE A 119 -3.84 -14.23 -20.44
N LEU A 120 -4.57 -14.45 -19.35
CA LEU A 120 -3.96 -14.77 -18.06
C LEU A 120 -3.36 -16.18 -18.01
N THR A 121 -3.92 -17.14 -18.76
CA THR A 121 -3.33 -18.47 -18.92
C THR A 121 -1.95 -18.38 -19.60
N GLN A 122 -1.82 -17.53 -20.61
CA GLN A 122 -0.53 -17.26 -21.28
C GLN A 122 0.48 -16.57 -20.35
N VAL A 123 0.04 -15.58 -19.57
CA VAL A 123 0.88 -14.92 -18.56
C VAL A 123 1.39 -15.92 -17.52
N LEU A 124 0.51 -16.78 -17.02
CA LEU A 124 0.85 -17.83 -16.05
C LEU A 124 1.79 -18.88 -16.64
N ALA A 125 1.67 -19.21 -17.93
CA ALA A 125 2.63 -20.09 -18.60
C ALA A 125 4.05 -19.48 -18.60
N GLY A 126 4.17 -18.19 -18.94
CA GLY A 126 5.44 -17.46 -18.86
C GLY A 126 6.00 -17.40 -17.44
N LEU A 127 5.17 -17.05 -16.46
CA LEU A 127 5.58 -17.02 -15.05
C LEU A 127 6.03 -18.39 -14.55
N GLY A 128 5.28 -19.46 -14.85
CA GLY A 128 5.65 -20.82 -14.48
C GLY A 128 6.99 -21.25 -15.07
N TYR A 129 7.28 -20.86 -16.32
CA TYR A 129 8.57 -21.12 -16.95
C TYR A 129 9.74 -20.40 -16.26
N ALA A 130 9.53 -19.15 -15.85
CA ALA A 130 10.52 -18.36 -15.10
C ALA A 130 10.72 -18.90 -13.67
N HIS A 131 9.63 -19.21 -12.96
CA HIS A 131 9.65 -19.74 -11.59
C HIS A 131 10.39 -21.09 -11.52
N ALA A 132 10.23 -21.95 -12.53
CA ALA A 132 10.98 -23.22 -12.64
C ALA A 132 12.50 -23.03 -12.74
N ARG A 133 12.96 -21.81 -13.05
CA ARG A 133 14.38 -21.40 -13.11
C ARG A 133 14.75 -20.46 -11.96
N ALA A 134 13.98 -20.47 -10.89
CA ALA A 134 14.15 -19.62 -9.71
C ALA A 134 14.13 -18.10 -10.00
N LEU A 135 13.55 -17.68 -11.13
CA LEU A 135 13.38 -16.27 -11.45
C LEU A 135 11.96 -15.82 -11.11
N VAL A 136 11.83 -14.95 -10.11
CA VAL A 136 10.58 -14.29 -9.71
C VAL A 136 10.50 -12.93 -10.37
N HIS A 137 9.33 -12.54 -10.88
CA HIS A 137 9.18 -11.26 -11.59
C HIS A 137 9.08 -10.06 -10.65
N ARG A 138 8.40 -10.17 -9.51
CA ARG A 138 8.29 -9.16 -8.42
C ARG A 138 7.52 -7.86 -8.75
N ASP A 139 7.12 -7.64 -9.99
CA ASP A 139 6.46 -6.41 -10.45
C ASP A 139 5.40 -6.69 -11.54
N ILE A 140 4.63 -7.76 -11.35
CA ILE A 140 3.54 -8.09 -12.28
C ILE A 140 2.43 -7.03 -12.18
N LYS A 141 2.11 -6.43 -13.32
CA LYS A 141 1.05 -5.43 -13.49
C LYS A 141 0.64 -5.34 -14.96
N PRO A 142 -0.55 -4.79 -15.30
CA PRO A 142 -1.02 -4.74 -16.68
C PRO A 142 -0.10 -3.97 -17.64
N GLN A 143 0.69 -3.00 -17.16
CA GLN A 143 1.67 -2.28 -17.98
C GLN A 143 2.85 -3.15 -18.43
N ASN A 144 3.14 -4.23 -17.69
CA ASN A 144 4.24 -5.16 -17.95
C ASN A 144 3.77 -6.42 -18.71
N ILE A 145 2.55 -6.38 -19.26
CA ILE A 145 1.99 -7.45 -20.10
C ILE A 145 1.67 -6.81 -21.45
N MET A 146 2.42 -7.18 -22.48
CA MET A 146 2.20 -6.69 -23.84
C MET A 146 1.43 -7.72 -24.67
N LEU A 147 0.58 -7.23 -25.55
CA LEU A 147 -0.22 -8.06 -26.45
C LEU A 147 0.26 -7.84 -27.88
N THR A 148 0.60 -8.94 -28.55
CA THR A 148 0.89 -8.94 -29.99
C THR A 148 -0.41 -8.82 -30.80
N PRO A 149 -0.36 -8.37 -32.07
CA PRO A 149 -1.53 -8.35 -32.96
C PRO A 149 -2.19 -9.72 -33.13
N GLU A 150 -1.42 -10.80 -32.99
CA GLU A 150 -1.87 -12.19 -33.08
C GLU A 150 -2.57 -12.67 -31.80
N GLY A 151 -2.66 -11.83 -30.76
CA GLY A 151 -3.31 -12.17 -29.48
C GLY A 151 -2.41 -12.93 -28.50
N THR A 152 -1.11 -13.03 -28.77
CA THR A 152 -0.13 -13.60 -27.83
C THR A 152 0.19 -12.59 -26.74
N ALA A 153 0.06 -12.98 -25.47
CA ALA A 153 0.45 -12.18 -24.32
C ALA A 153 1.90 -12.48 -23.91
N LYS A 154 2.70 -11.43 -23.74
CA LYS A 154 4.12 -11.51 -23.35
C LYS A 154 4.36 -10.69 -22.09
N VAL A 155 5.00 -11.32 -21.12
CA VAL A 155 5.44 -10.67 -19.88
C VAL A 155 6.78 -9.97 -20.14
N THR A 156 6.84 -8.69 -19.77
CA THR A 156 7.99 -7.80 -19.97
C THR A 156 8.47 -7.23 -18.64
N ASP A 157 9.68 -6.65 -18.59
CA ASP A 157 10.13 -5.86 -17.44
C ASP A 157 10.17 -6.61 -16.10
N PHE A 158 10.89 -7.73 -16.08
CA PHE A 158 11.17 -8.55 -14.89
C PHE A 158 11.93 -7.79 -13.82
N GLY A 159 11.26 -6.97 -13.03
CA GLY A 159 11.76 -6.47 -11.75
C GLY A 159 13.16 -5.82 -11.74
N ILE A 160 13.72 -5.45 -12.91
CA ILE A 160 15.17 -5.23 -13.23
C ILE A 160 15.86 -4.17 -12.33
N ALA A 161 15.12 -3.55 -11.43
CA ALA A 161 15.54 -2.46 -10.57
C ALA A 161 14.82 -2.40 -9.22
N LYS A 162 14.20 -3.50 -8.77
CA LYS A 162 13.66 -3.62 -7.40
C LYS A 162 14.47 -4.67 -6.66
N GLY A 163 15.63 -4.24 -6.16
CA GLY A 163 16.49 -5.06 -5.32
C GLY A 163 15.76 -5.52 -4.06
N LEU A 164 15.95 -6.79 -3.72
CA LEU A 164 15.40 -7.52 -2.56
C LEU A 164 15.84 -6.99 -1.17
N ALA A 165 16.37 -5.78 -1.05
CA ALA A 165 16.96 -5.29 0.21
C ALA A 165 16.79 -3.79 0.49
N ASP A 166 16.64 -2.93 -0.51
CA ASP A 166 16.62 -1.48 -0.28
C ASP A 166 15.21 -0.95 -0.49
N THR A 167 14.46 -0.87 0.60
CA THR A 167 13.87 0.36 1.14
C THR A 167 12.67 -0.07 1.98
N THR A 168 12.67 0.29 3.27
CA THR A 168 11.45 0.30 4.07
C THR A 168 10.33 1.01 3.29
N LEU A 169 9.08 0.59 3.48
CA LEU A 169 7.87 1.11 2.81
C LEU A 169 7.76 2.65 2.76
N THR A 170 8.55 3.35 3.56
CA THR A 170 8.56 4.80 3.78
C THR A 170 9.42 5.59 2.78
N ASP A 171 10.47 5.02 2.18
CA ASP A 171 11.40 5.76 1.28
C ASP A 171 11.34 5.30 -0.19
N ALA A 172 10.74 4.14 -0.49
CA ALA A 172 10.47 3.73 -1.87
C ALA A 172 9.29 4.56 -2.38
N GLY A 173 9.58 5.73 -2.94
CA GLY A 173 8.62 6.50 -3.74
C GLY A 173 7.99 5.60 -4.79
N PHE A 174 6.87 4.97 -4.45
CA PHE A 174 6.13 4.11 -5.36
C PHE A 174 5.67 4.99 -6.52
N GLY A 175 6.28 4.79 -7.69
CA GLY A 175 5.82 5.41 -8.92
C GLY A 175 4.30 5.22 -9.03
N MET A 176 3.59 6.34 -9.23
CA MET A 176 2.15 6.50 -9.27
C MET A 176 1.46 5.38 -10.09
N GLY A 177 1.11 4.26 -9.44
CA GLY A 177 0.50 3.09 -10.08
C GLY A 177 1.03 1.71 -9.64
N THR A 178 2.21 1.63 -9.01
CA THR A 178 2.86 0.36 -8.65
C THR A 178 2.21 -0.35 -7.46
N VAL A 179 1.66 0.41 -6.50
CA VAL A 179 1.15 -0.16 -5.24
C VAL A 179 -0.15 -0.96 -5.40
N HIS A 180 -0.89 -0.78 -6.50
CA HIS A 180 -2.20 -1.41 -6.68
C HIS A 180 -2.15 -2.93 -6.93
N TYR A 181 -0.99 -3.47 -7.27
CA TYR A 181 -0.80 -4.89 -7.57
C TYR A 181 0.21 -5.54 -6.60
N ILE A 182 0.58 -4.83 -5.52
CA ILE A 182 1.56 -5.32 -4.55
C ILE A 182 0.98 -6.51 -3.76
N SER A 183 1.79 -7.52 -3.52
CA SER A 183 1.40 -8.63 -2.64
C SER A 183 1.46 -8.23 -1.15
N PRO A 184 0.69 -8.88 -0.26
CA PRO A 184 0.72 -8.63 1.18
C PRO A 184 2.13 -8.70 1.77
N GLU A 185 2.91 -9.71 1.39
CA GLU A 185 4.29 -9.91 1.84
C GLU A 185 5.21 -8.77 1.37
N GLN A 186 5.12 -8.34 0.11
CA GLN A 186 5.88 -7.19 -0.39
C GLN A 186 5.48 -5.89 0.31
N ALA A 187 4.20 -5.72 0.63
CA ALA A 187 3.70 -4.57 1.41
C ALA A 187 4.13 -4.59 2.88
N ARG A 188 4.62 -5.72 3.40
CA ARG A 188 5.29 -5.79 4.71
C ARG A 188 6.82 -5.65 4.61
N GLY A 189 7.36 -5.49 3.40
CA GLY A 189 8.80 -5.47 3.16
C GLY A 189 9.45 -6.86 3.14
N GLU A 190 8.67 -7.93 3.08
CA GLU A 190 9.18 -9.30 2.93
C GLU A 190 9.64 -9.56 1.48
N GLN A 191 10.48 -10.57 1.29
CA GLN A 191 10.99 -10.93 -0.04
C GLN A 191 9.87 -11.49 -0.93
N ALA A 192 9.77 -10.95 -2.15
CA ALA A 192 8.85 -11.44 -3.16
C ALA A 192 9.20 -12.89 -3.57
N SER A 193 8.18 -13.72 -3.67
CA SER A 193 8.27 -15.14 -4.03
C SER A 193 7.42 -15.43 -5.27
N PRO A 194 7.47 -16.65 -5.85
CA PRO A 194 6.52 -17.05 -6.89
C PRO A 194 5.06 -16.79 -6.52
N ALA A 195 4.69 -16.99 -5.24
CA ALA A 195 3.34 -16.73 -4.75
C ALA A 195 2.96 -15.24 -4.78
N SER A 196 3.94 -14.34 -4.72
CA SER A 196 3.74 -12.89 -4.85
C SER A 196 3.32 -12.51 -6.27
N ASP A 197 3.94 -13.13 -7.29
CA ASP A 197 3.55 -12.95 -8.69
C ASP A 197 2.13 -13.48 -8.93
N LEU A 198 1.78 -14.64 -8.36
CA LEU A 198 0.43 -15.21 -8.49
C LEU A 198 -0.64 -14.34 -7.83
N TYR A 199 -0.32 -13.68 -6.71
CA TYR A 199 -1.21 -12.71 -6.10
C TYR A 199 -1.46 -11.52 -7.02
N ALA A 200 -0.40 -10.96 -7.62
CA ALA A 200 -0.51 -9.86 -8.57
C ALA A 200 -1.35 -10.25 -9.80
N VAL A 201 -1.18 -11.47 -10.34
CA VAL A 201 -2.07 -12.00 -11.38
C VAL A 201 -3.52 -12.09 -10.89
N GLY A 202 -3.75 -12.45 -9.62
CA GLY A 202 -5.07 -12.42 -8.99
C GLY A 202 -5.71 -11.03 -8.96
N VAL A 203 -4.91 -9.98 -8.71
CA VAL A 203 -5.37 -8.58 -8.78
C VAL A 203 -5.75 -8.20 -10.21
N ILE A 204 -4.94 -8.61 -11.20
CA ILE A 204 -5.24 -8.35 -12.62
C ILE A 204 -6.52 -9.07 -13.04
N LEU A 205 -6.70 -10.34 -12.65
CA LEU A 205 -7.92 -11.09 -12.89
C LEU A 205 -9.14 -10.38 -12.30
N TYR A 206 -9.01 -9.88 -11.07
CA TYR A 206 -10.07 -9.10 -10.42
C TYR A 206 -10.45 -7.86 -11.23
N GLU A 207 -9.46 -7.08 -11.67
CA GLU A 207 -9.68 -5.87 -12.46
C GLU A 207 -10.31 -6.19 -13.81
N LEU A 208 -9.86 -7.22 -14.51
CA LEU A 208 -10.41 -7.63 -15.80
C LEU A 208 -11.88 -8.08 -15.71
N LEU A 209 -12.23 -8.80 -14.63
CA LEU A 209 -13.59 -9.30 -14.43
C LEU A 209 -14.57 -8.21 -13.97
N THR A 210 -14.10 -7.25 -13.18
CA THR A 210 -14.98 -6.28 -12.48
C THR A 210 -14.89 -4.85 -13.03
N GLY A 211 -13.83 -4.53 -13.76
CA GLY A 211 -13.52 -3.18 -14.24
C GLY A 211 -12.93 -2.26 -13.18
N VAL A 212 -12.77 -2.73 -11.94
CA VAL A 212 -12.22 -1.94 -10.82
C VAL A 212 -11.17 -2.74 -10.06
N LEU A 213 -10.25 -2.06 -9.39
CA LEU A 213 -9.25 -2.72 -8.54
C LEU A 213 -9.88 -3.26 -7.24
N PRO A 214 -9.33 -4.33 -6.65
CA PRO A 214 -9.84 -4.86 -5.37
C PRO A 214 -9.68 -3.87 -4.22
N PHE A 215 -8.64 -3.03 -4.26
CA PHE A 215 -8.38 -2.00 -3.26
C PHE A 215 -8.04 -0.66 -3.92
N THR A 216 -8.67 0.39 -3.42
CA THR A 216 -8.41 1.79 -3.77
C THR A 216 -8.29 2.63 -2.50
N GLY A 217 -7.66 3.79 -2.58
CA GLY A 217 -7.49 4.69 -1.45
C GLY A 217 -6.77 5.95 -1.85
N ASP A 218 -6.79 6.95 -0.96
CA ASP A 218 -6.26 8.29 -1.22
C ASP A 218 -4.74 8.38 -1.01
N SER A 219 -4.13 7.33 -0.45
CA SER A 219 -2.68 7.22 -0.25
C SER A 219 -2.14 5.86 -0.67
N THR A 220 -0.90 5.83 -1.14
CA THR A 220 -0.20 4.60 -1.55
C THR A 220 -0.02 3.64 -0.37
N VAL A 221 0.39 4.17 0.79
CA VAL A 221 0.49 3.41 2.05
C VAL A 221 -0.85 2.83 2.46
N GLY A 222 -1.94 3.59 2.33
CA GLY A 222 -3.29 3.11 2.62
C GLY A 222 -3.67 1.92 1.72
N ILE A 223 -3.39 2.01 0.42
CA ILE A 223 -3.64 0.90 -0.52
C ILE A 223 -2.78 -0.33 -0.16
N ALA A 224 -1.49 -0.15 0.15
CA ALA A 224 -0.62 -1.23 0.58
C ALA A 224 -1.15 -1.92 1.85
N LEU A 225 -1.61 -1.15 2.84
CA LEU A 225 -2.18 -1.69 4.07
C LEU A 225 -3.47 -2.49 3.80
N LYS A 226 -4.31 -2.07 2.85
CA LYS A 226 -5.47 -2.85 2.41
C LYS A 226 -5.07 -4.18 1.78
N HIS A 227 -4.01 -4.21 0.97
CA HIS A 227 -3.45 -5.47 0.49
C HIS A 227 -3.01 -6.38 1.65
N VAL A 228 -2.48 -5.83 2.75
CA VAL A 228 -2.10 -6.62 3.93
C VAL A 228 -3.30 -7.11 4.75
N GLN A 229 -4.27 -6.23 5.03
CA GLN A 229 -5.25 -6.46 6.10
C GLN A 229 -6.68 -6.66 5.61
N GLU A 230 -7.10 -5.96 4.55
CA GLU A 230 -8.52 -5.91 4.15
C GLU A 230 -8.86 -7.07 3.19
N PRO A 231 -9.87 -7.91 3.47
CA PRO A 231 -10.30 -8.92 2.50
C PRO A 231 -10.94 -8.25 1.26
N PRO A 232 -10.63 -8.68 0.03
CA PRO A 232 -11.23 -8.07 -1.15
C PRO A 232 -12.73 -8.41 -1.22
N LEU A 233 -13.53 -7.48 -1.77
CA LEU A 233 -14.93 -7.74 -2.03
C LEU A 233 -15.07 -8.85 -3.08
N SER A 234 -16.03 -9.76 -2.96
CA SER A 234 -16.20 -10.81 -3.98
C SER A 234 -16.55 -10.19 -5.35
N PRO A 235 -15.89 -10.58 -6.46
CA PRO A 235 -16.23 -10.10 -7.80
C PRO A 235 -17.72 -10.24 -8.13
N LYS A 236 -18.34 -11.33 -7.67
CA LYS A 236 -19.76 -11.63 -7.88
C LYS A 236 -20.71 -10.60 -7.21
N ARG A 237 -20.27 -9.92 -6.16
CA ARG A 237 -21.03 -8.83 -5.53
C ARG A 237 -21.01 -7.55 -6.37
N LEU A 238 -19.95 -7.32 -7.13
CA LEU A 238 -19.84 -6.18 -8.05
C LEU A 238 -20.56 -6.45 -9.37
N ASN A 239 -20.46 -7.67 -9.88
CA ASN A 239 -21.13 -8.09 -11.10
C ASN A 239 -21.65 -9.53 -10.97
N ALA A 240 -22.97 -9.66 -10.85
CA ALA A 240 -23.64 -10.95 -10.69
C ALA A 240 -23.51 -11.87 -11.92
N ALA A 241 -23.17 -11.32 -13.09
CA ALA A 241 -22.92 -12.09 -14.31
C ALA A 241 -21.58 -12.84 -14.28
N ILE A 242 -20.66 -12.49 -13.37
CA ILE A 242 -19.39 -13.21 -13.23
C ILE A 242 -19.67 -14.64 -12.73
N PRO A 243 -19.18 -15.67 -13.45
CA PRO A 243 -19.36 -17.05 -13.04
C PRO A 243 -18.77 -17.32 -11.65
N ALA A 244 -19.52 -18.07 -10.84
CA ALA A 244 -19.12 -18.40 -9.48
C ALA A 244 -17.74 -19.10 -9.39
N PRO A 245 -17.35 -20.00 -10.30
CA PRO A 245 -16.01 -20.59 -10.28
C PRO A 245 -14.90 -19.55 -10.46
N LEU A 246 -15.04 -18.61 -11.39
CA LEU A 246 -14.05 -17.56 -11.63
C LEU A 246 -13.91 -16.63 -10.42
N ALA A 247 -15.04 -16.22 -9.83
CA ALA A 247 -15.00 -15.43 -8.60
C ALA A 247 -14.26 -16.16 -7.46
N ALA A 248 -14.45 -17.48 -7.32
CA ALA A 248 -13.75 -18.27 -6.31
C ALA A 248 -12.25 -18.44 -6.61
N ILE A 249 -11.87 -18.64 -7.88
CA ILE A 249 -10.48 -18.67 -8.33
C ILE A 249 -9.78 -17.33 -8.02
N THR A 250 -10.42 -16.20 -8.34
CA THR A 250 -9.91 -14.86 -8.02
C THR A 250 -9.71 -14.68 -6.53
N MET A 251 -10.70 -15.05 -5.71
CA MET A 251 -10.59 -14.93 -4.25
C MET A 251 -9.49 -15.82 -3.66
N ARG A 252 -9.24 -17.01 -4.23
CA ARG A 252 -8.12 -17.87 -3.83
C ARG A 252 -6.77 -17.26 -4.19
N ALA A 253 -6.62 -16.69 -5.39
CA ALA A 253 -5.39 -16.00 -5.78
C ALA A 253 -5.08 -14.80 -4.86
N LEU A 254 -6.12 -14.11 -4.38
CA LEU A 254 -6.03 -12.96 -3.49
C LEU A 254 -5.96 -13.32 -1.99
N ALA A 255 -5.78 -14.58 -1.64
CA ALA A 255 -5.59 -14.99 -0.25
C ALA A 255 -4.36 -14.28 0.36
N LYS A 256 -4.49 -13.80 1.61
CA LYS A 256 -3.43 -13.03 2.26
C LYS A 256 -2.20 -13.87 2.54
N GLU A 257 -2.41 -15.07 3.07
CA GLU A 257 -1.35 -16.06 3.29
C GLU A 257 -0.89 -16.69 1.97
N PRO A 258 0.42 -16.64 1.62
CA PRO A 258 0.94 -17.22 0.39
C PRO A 258 0.59 -18.71 0.22
N GLY A 259 0.65 -19.49 1.30
CA GLY A 259 0.33 -20.92 1.28
C GLY A 259 -1.15 -21.25 1.05
N ALA A 260 -2.05 -20.28 1.17
CA ALA A 260 -3.48 -20.46 0.88
C ALA A 260 -3.84 -20.18 -0.60
N ARG A 261 -2.87 -19.69 -1.40
CA ARG A 261 -3.04 -19.38 -2.81
C ARG A 261 -2.94 -20.67 -3.66
N PHE A 262 -2.64 -20.50 -4.95
CA PHE A 262 -2.24 -21.61 -5.82
C PHE A 262 -0.79 -21.99 -5.50
N ALA A 263 -0.49 -23.29 -5.52
CA ALA A 263 0.83 -23.82 -5.22
C ALA A 263 1.87 -23.34 -6.24
N ASP A 264 1.48 -23.25 -7.51
CA ASP A 264 2.31 -22.75 -8.60
C ASP A 264 1.46 -22.13 -9.73
N ALA A 265 2.14 -21.54 -10.72
CA ALA A 265 1.49 -20.91 -11.86
C ALA A 265 0.73 -21.90 -12.75
N ARG A 266 1.14 -23.19 -12.76
CA ARG A 266 0.49 -24.24 -13.55
C ARG A 266 -0.86 -24.64 -12.94
N GLU A 267 -0.95 -24.76 -11.62
CA GLU A 267 -2.20 -25.01 -10.91
C GLU A 267 -3.18 -23.85 -11.15
N PHE A 268 -2.70 -22.61 -11.09
CA PHE A 268 -3.54 -21.44 -11.36
C PHE A 268 -4.01 -21.41 -12.82
N ALA A 269 -3.11 -21.66 -13.78
CA ALA A 269 -3.46 -21.72 -15.20
C ALA A 269 -4.48 -22.82 -15.49
N ALA A 270 -4.31 -24.01 -14.92
CA ALA A 270 -5.25 -25.12 -15.05
C ALA A 270 -6.62 -24.77 -14.44
N ALA A 271 -6.64 -24.10 -13.28
CA ALA A 271 -7.88 -23.64 -12.66
C ALA A 271 -8.64 -22.64 -13.55
N LEU A 272 -7.92 -21.70 -14.18
CA LEU A 272 -8.51 -20.75 -15.14
C LEU A 272 -8.99 -21.45 -16.41
N ALA A 273 -8.20 -22.33 -17.01
CA ALA A 273 -8.58 -23.03 -18.24
C ALA A 273 -9.80 -23.94 -18.04
N ASP A 274 -9.88 -24.62 -16.88
CA ASP A 274 -10.99 -25.51 -16.52
C ASP A 274 -12.04 -24.83 -15.63
N TRP A 275 -12.12 -23.49 -15.63
CA TRP A 275 -13.04 -22.74 -14.77
C TRP A 275 -14.50 -23.23 -14.79
N PRO A 276 -15.09 -23.69 -15.92
CA PRO A 276 -16.48 -24.17 -15.92
C PRO A 276 -16.68 -25.41 -15.05
N ARG A 277 -15.62 -26.21 -14.83
CA ARG A 277 -15.63 -27.49 -14.10
C ARG A 277 -14.86 -27.43 -12.78
N TRP A 278 -14.24 -26.29 -12.47
CA TRP A 278 -13.30 -26.16 -11.35
C TRP A 278 -13.93 -26.52 -9.99
N ARG A 279 -15.20 -26.16 -9.76
CA ARG A 279 -15.91 -26.52 -8.51
C ARG A 279 -16.10 -28.02 -8.32
N ASP A 280 -16.10 -28.81 -9.39
CA ASP A 280 -16.38 -30.24 -9.35
C ASP A 280 -15.11 -31.09 -9.17
N ARG A 281 -13.91 -30.49 -9.31
CA ARG A 281 -12.61 -31.21 -9.34
C ARG A 281 -11.81 -31.25 -8.02
N ARG A 282 -12.40 -30.87 -6.87
CA ARG A 282 -11.93 -30.95 -5.45
C ARG A 282 -11.14 -29.75 -4.91
N VAL A 283 -11.55 -29.30 -3.71
CA VAL A 283 -10.76 -29.38 -2.46
C VAL A 283 -11.76 -29.65 -1.32
N ALA A 284 -11.54 -30.69 -0.52
CA ALA A 284 -12.33 -30.96 0.67
C ALA A 284 -12.15 -29.81 1.69
N PRO A 285 -13.20 -29.38 2.41
CA PRO A 285 -13.03 -28.38 3.46
C PRO A 285 -11.99 -28.88 4.49
N PRO A 286 -11.16 -27.99 5.06
CA PRO A 286 -10.26 -28.37 6.16
C PRO A 286 -11.10 -29.03 7.26
N PRO A 287 -10.59 -30.06 7.96
CA PRO A 287 -11.36 -30.79 8.95
C PRO A 287 -11.82 -29.80 10.02
N ASP A 288 -13.13 -29.61 10.08
CA ASP A 288 -13.80 -28.83 11.11
C ASP A 288 -13.44 -29.49 12.46
N THR A 289 -12.59 -28.84 13.25
CA THR A 289 -12.15 -29.32 14.56
C THR A 289 -13.21 -29.12 15.64
N ARG A 290 -14.46 -28.84 15.26
CA ARG A 290 -15.59 -28.82 16.17
C ARG A 290 -16.60 -29.90 15.84
N GLN A 291 -16.83 -30.73 16.87
CA GLN A 291 -17.93 -31.68 17.04
C GLN A 291 -17.82 -33.01 16.29
N ARG A 292 -16.97 -33.89 16.86
CA ARG A 292 -17.37 -35.29 17.05
C ARG A 292 -17.62 -35.57 18.54
N ARG A 293 -18.90 -35.52 18.93
CA ARG A 293 -19.47 -36.44 19.92
C ARG A 293 -20.92 -36.76 19.52
N GLY A 294 -21.14 -38.04 19.22
CA GLY A 294 -22.43 -38.72 19.42
C GLY A 294 -23.24 -39.05 18.17
N GLY A 295 -23.44 -40.35 17.94
CA GLY A 295 -24.80 -40.85 17.68
C GLY A 295 -25.17 -41.31 16.27
N THR A 296 -24.82 -42.58 15.97
CA THR A 296 -25.69 -43.64 15.40
C THR A 296 -26.55 -43.41 14.14
N ALA A 297 -26.34 -44.35 13.21
CA ALA A 297 -27.02 -44.57 11.95
C ALA A 297 -28.53 -44.88 12.04
N ALA A 298 -29.28 -44.48 11.01
CA ALA A 298 -30.34 -45.30 10.43
C ALA A 298 -30.63 -44.90 8.96
N ARG A 299 -30.73 -45.93 8.12
CA ARG A 299 -31.03 -45.93 6.68
C ARG A 299 -32.51 -45.63 6.39
N ARG A 300 -32.77 -45.38 5.09
CA ARG A 300 -34.02 -45.45 4.27
C ARG A 300 -34.42 -44.06 3.77
N GLY A 301 -34.82 -43.84 2.53
CA GLY A 301 -35.07 -44.68 1.38
C GLY A 301 -35.47 -43.75 0.22
N ALA A 302 -35.17 -44.17 -1.01
CA ALA A 302 -35.51 -43.45 -2.23
C ALA A 302 -37.03 -43.39 -2.45
N VAL A 303 -37.53 -42.27 -2.95
CA VAL A 303 -38.85 -42.17 -3.60
C VAL A 303 -38.67 -41.42 -4.92
N VAL A 304 -39.03 -42.12 -5.99
CA VAL A 304 -39.16 -41.66 -7.37
C VAL A 304 -40.58 -41.16 -7.56
N VAL A 305 -40.76 -39.98 -8.16
CA VAL A 305 -42.02 -39.56 -8.81
C VAL A 305 -41.68 -38.67 -10.04
N PRO A 306 -42.19 -38.96 -11.25
CA PRO A 306 -42.09 -38.10 -12.45
C PRO A 306 -43.44 -37.35 -12.67
N PRO A 307 -43.79 -36.74 -13.82
CA PRO A 307 -43.03 -36.13 -14.95
C PRO A 307 -43.49 -34.66 -15.21
N VAL A 308 -43.06 -34.02 -16.32
CA VAL A 308 -43.92 -33.35 -17.35
C VAL A 308 -43.06 -32.52 -18.31
N ALA A 309 -43.34 -32.67 -19.61
CA ALA A 309 -42.67 -32.07 -20.76
C ALA A 309 -43.04 -30.58 -21.01
N PRO A 310 -42.27 -29.82 -21.82
CA PRO A 310 -42.36 -28.37 -21.91
C PRO A 310 -43.35 -27.84 -22.95
N VAL A 311 -44.00 -26.71 -22.64
CA VAL A 311 -44.80 -25.90 -23.56
C VAL A 311 -43.93 -24.76 -24.12
N ALA A 312 -43.91 -24.63 -25.45
CA ALA A 312 -43.23 -23.55 -26.17
C ALA A 312 -43.99 -22.22 -26.11
N PRO A 313 -43.33 -21.05 -26.24
CA PRO A 313 -44.02 -19.82 -26.57
C PRO A 313 -43.91 -19.46 -28.06
N ARG A 314 -45.04 -18.95 -28.55
CA ARG A 314 -45.31 -18.43 -29.90
C ARG A 314 -44.61 -17.08 -30.18
N ARG A 315 -44.34 -16.84 -31.47
CA ARG A 315 -44.01 -15.54 -32.06
C ARG A 315 -45.22 -14.60 -32.14
N GLY A 316 -44.95 -13.30 -31.99
CA GLY A 316 -45.70 -12.14 -32.54
C GLY A 316 -44.83 -10.89 -32.32
N SER A 317 -44.21 -10.29 -33.33
CA SER A 317 -44.71 -9.34 -34.35
C SER A 317 -45.27 -8.02 -33.78
N GLY A 318 -44.60 -6.89 -34.06
CA GLY A 318 -45.28 -5.58 -34.08
C GLY A 318 -44.48 -4.31 -33.74
N ARG A 319 -43.93 -3.67 -34.79
CA ARG A 319 -43.89 -2.21 -35.09
C ARG A 319 -43.29 -1.18 -34.09
N SER A 320 -42.22 -0.56 -34.58
CA SER A 320 -42.00 0.87 -34.82
C SER A 320 -42.83 1.92 -34.05
N GLY A 321 -42.12 2.83 -33.38
CA GLY A 321 -42.61 4.15 -32.98
C GLY A 321 -41.44 5.13 -32.81
N ALA A 322 -41.40 6.17 -33.65
CA ALA A 322 -40.50 7.31 -33.55
C ALA A 322 -41.27 8.52 -33.01
N ALA A 323 -40.66 9.23 -32.04
CA ALA A 323 -40.87 10.62 -31.62
C ALA A 323 -40.07 10.81 -30.31
N ALA A 324 -39.58 11.95 -29.84
CA ALA A 324 -39.22 13.28 -30.34
C ALA A 324 -38.88 14.11 -29.07
N ARG A 325 -37.72 14.79 -29.05
CA ARG A 325 -37.36 16.03 -28.31
C ARG A 325 -37.60 16.20 -26.79
N GLY A 326 -36.55 16.69 -26.13
CA GLY A 326 -36.60 17.53 -24.92
C GLY A 326 -35.21 18.05 -24.54
N GLY A 327 -34.84 19.24 -25.03
CA GLY A 327 -33.56 19.89 -24.74
C GLY A 327 -33.66 20.90 -23.58
N VAL A 328 -32.58 20.99 -22.80
CA VAL A 328 -32.19 22.07 -21.88
C VAL A 328 -30.65 22.03 -21.86
N GLY A 329 -29.86 23.06 -22.09
CA GLY A 329 -30.07 24.47 -22.40
C GLY A 329 -28.69 25.14 -22.34
N CYS A 330 -28.30 25.84 -23.40
CA CYS A 330 -26.99 26.47 -23.67
C CYS A 330 -26.58 27.58 -22.67
N LEU A 331 -27.30 27.72 -21.55
CA LEU A 331 -27.14 28.81 -20.57
C LEU A 331 -26.12 28.49 -19.47
N THR A 332 -25.80 27.20 -19.25
CA THR A 332 -24.79 26.77 -18.26
C THR A 332 -23.35 26.98 -18.73
N TRP A 333 -23.13 27.01 -20.05
CA TRP A 333 -21.78 27.20 -20.62
C TRP A 333 -21.32 28.66 -20.58
N LEU A 334 -22.23 29.64 -20.72
CA LEU A 334 -21.87 31.06 -20.71
C LEU A 334 -21.51 31.58 -19.31
N PHE A 335 -22.13 31.06 -18.26
CA PHE A 335 -21.80 31.40 -16.87
C PHE A 335 -20.43 30.85 -16.45
N GLY A 336 -20.09 29.63 -16.88
CA GLY A 336 -18.79 29.03 -16.57
C GLY A 336 -17.60 29.78 -17.18
N THR A 337 -17.76 30.28 -18.41
CA THR A 337 -16.71 31.06 -19.09
C THR A 337 -16.50 32.44 -18.48
N ALA A 338 -17.56 33.10 -18.00
CA ALA A 338 -17.44 34.42 -17.37
C ALA A 338 -16.69 34.35 -16.02
N VAL A 339 -16.93 33.31 -15.22
CA VAL A 339 -16.22 33.08 -13.95
C VAL A 339 -14.73 32.81 -14.18
N LEU A 340 -14.39 32.05 -15.22
CA LEU A 340 -12.99 31.74 -15.55
C LEU A 340 -12.21 33.00 -15.99
N ILE A 341 -12.83 33.86 -16.79
CA ILE A 341 -12.21 35.12 -17.23
C ILE A 341 -11.99 36.07 -16.05
N ALA A 342 -12.95 36.16 -15.12
CA ALA A 342 -12.80 36.97 -13.91
C ALA A 342 -11.66 36.47 -13.02
N LEU A 343 -11.49 35.14 -12.90
CA LEU A 343 -10.43 34.53 -12.09
C LEU A 343 -9.03 34.82 -12.67
N VAL A 344 -8.88 34.74 -14.00
CA VAL A 344 -7.61 35.03 -14.69
C VAL A 344 -7.25 36.52 -14.60
N ALA A 345 -8.25 37.42 -14.69
CA ALA A 345 -8.04 38.85 -14.50
C ALA A 345 -7.57 39.19 -13.08
N LEU A 346 -8.11 38.51 -12.07
CA LEU A 346 -7.71 38.71 -10.66
C LEU A 346 -6.25 38.30 -10.43
N ILE A 347 -5.81 37.19 -11.04
CA ILE A 347 -4.43 36.70 -10.96
C ILE A 347 -3.48 37.67 -11.69
N ALA A 348 -3.86 38.19 -12.86
CA ALA A 348 -3.04 39.16 -13.59
C ALA A 348 -2.84 40.47 -12.81
N VAL A 349 -3.87 40.91 -12.06
CA VAL A 349 -3.80 42.09 -11.18
C VAL A 349 -2.92 41.81 -9.95
N SER A 350 -2.96 40.61 -9.37
CA SER A 350 -2.11 40.27 -8.22
C SER A 350 -0.61 40.27 -8.55
N TYR A 351 -0.24 39.89 -9.78
CA TYR A 351 1.14 39.97 -10.25
C TYR A 351 1.61 41.39 -10.59
N ARG A 352 0.69 42.31 -10.88
CA ARG A 352 1.00 43.73 -11.16
C ARG A 352 1.17 44.60 -9.91
N LEU A 353 0.81 44.09 -8.74
CA LEU A 353 0.77 44.84 -7.47
C LEU A 353 1.84 44.43 -6.45
N SER A 354 2.74 43.48 -6.79
CA SER A 354 3.80 43.05 -5.88
C SER A 354 5.12 43.77 -6.19
N PRO A 355 5.62 44.67 -5.31
CA PRO A 355 6.89 45.35 -5.50
C PRO A 355 8.00 44.56 -4.80
N PHE A 356 8.60 43.60 -5.51
CA PHE A 356 9.85 42.98 -5.05
C PHE A 356 10.81 42.81 -6.24
N GLY A 357 11.45 43.91 -6.57
CA GLY A 357 12.68 43.98 -7.35
C GLY A 357 13.51 45.15 -6.80
N GLU A 358 14.81 44.93 -6.68
CA GLU A 358 15.88 45.87 -6.29
C GLU A 358 16.19 46.00 -4.78
N SER A 359 17.27 45.35 -4.34
CA SER A 359 18.50 46.10 -4.02
C SER A 359 19.67 45.14 -3.77
N ALA A 360 20.83 45.53 -4.30
CA ALA A 360 22.09 44.81 -4.30
C ALA A 360 22.99 45.23 -3.12
N ALA A 361 23.91 44.32 -2.76
CA ALA A 361 25.28 44.51 -2.26
C ALA A 361 25.63 45.63 -1.26
N ALA A 362 26.27 45.26 -0.13
CA ALA A 362 27.63 45.66 0.34
C ALA A 362 27.75 45.46 1.90
N PRO A 363 28.93 45.61 2.55
CA PRO A 363 29.46 44.60 3.48
C PRO A 363 29.58 45.06 4.95
N THR A 364 29.93 44.09 5.80
CA THR A 364 30.41 44.10 7.17
C THR A 364 31.15 45.37 7.66
N GLN A 365 30.68 45.97 8.77
CA GLN A 365 31.47 46.62 9.83
C GLN A 365 30.67 46.58 11.15
N ALA A 366 31.16 45.87 12.18
CA ALA A 366 32.00 46.34 13.29
C ALA A 366 31.21 47.07 14.41
N ILE A 367 30.98 46.36 15.53
CA ILE A 367 30.92 46.97 16.86
C ILE A 367 31.79 46.12 17.80
N LEU A 368 32.74 46.82 18.40
CA LEU A 368 33.82 46.38 19.27
C LEU A 368 33.40 46.57 20.74
N ALA A 369 34.07 45.81 21.61
CA ALA A 369 34.46 46.10 23.00
C ALA A 369 33.69 45.42 24.15
N GLY A 370 34.45 44.63 24.93
CA GLY A 370 34.11 44.14 26.27
C GLY A 370 34.95 42.94 26.74
N LEU A 371 36.19 43.21 27.19
CA LEU A 371 37.28 42.34 27.76
C LEU A 371 36.89 41.50 29.02
N PRO A 372 37.78 40.71 29.71
CA PRO A 372 39.23 40.38 29.53
C PRO A 372 39.58 38.86 29.58
N THR A 373 40.63 38.36 28.90
CA THR A 373 42.05 38.15 29.32
C THR A 373 42.31 37.18 30.49
N GLU A 374 42.76 35.96 30.19
CA GLU A 374 43.91 35.31 30.87
C GLU A 374 44.37 34.03 30.13
N ALA A 375 45.69 33.82 30.12
CA ALA A 375 46.41 32.68 29.52
C ALA A 375 47.12 31.87 30.62
N PRO A 376 47.51 30.61 30.36
CA PRO A 376 48.75 30.12 30.96
C PRO A 376 49.68 29.36 30.00
N GLU A 377 50.92 29.27 30.47
CA GLU A 377 52.21 29.00 29.82
C GLU A 377 52.50 27.52 29.46
N GLU A 378 53.47 27.32 28.56
CA GLU A 378 54.24 26.07 28.39
C GLU A 378 55.37 25.95 29.44
N PRO A 379 55.80 24.73 29.80
CA PRO A 379 57.15 24.32 29.36
C PRO A 379 57.35 22.81 29.05
N THR A 380 57.96 22.55 27.90
CA THR A 380 59.14 21.69 27.58
C THR A 380 59.45 20.36 28.32
N ALA A 381 59.51 19.30 27.48
CA ALA A 381 60.47 18.16 27.37
C ALA A 381 60.45 16.90 28.27
N THR A 382 60.70 15.80 27.54
CA THR A 382 60.73 14.33 27.75
C THR A 382 61.85 13.80 28.67
N PRO A 383 61.76 12.53 29.15
CA PRO A 383 62.63 11.52 28.57
C PRO A 383 61.97 10.15 28.26
N GLU A 384 62.70 9.42 27.43
CA GLU A 384 62.46 8.21 26.63
C GLU A 384 62.50 6.88 27.43
N ALA A 385 61.80 5.82 26.96
CA ALA A 385 62.27 4.41 26.81
C ALA A 385 61.16 3.32 26.86
N GLY A 386 61.18 2.41 25.87
CA GLY A 386 61.04 0.95 26.08
C GLY A 386 59.66 0.26 25.88
N PRO A 387 59.55 -0.78 25.01
CA PRO A 387 58.28 -1.47 24.70
C PRO A 387 58.09 -2.78 25.49
N PRO A 388 56.88 -3.38 25.50
CA PRO A 388 56.74 -4.81 25.76
C PRO A 388 56.26 -5.64 24.54
N THR A 389 56.98 -6.73 24.34
CA THR A 389 56.82 -7.87 23.40
C THR A 389 55.74 -8.86 23.90
N PRO A 390 55.21 -9.80 23.08
CA PRO A 390 53.95 -10.52 23.29
C PRO A 390 54.15 -11.94 23.89
N PRO A 391 53.07 -12.68 24.20
CA PRO A 391 53.15 -14.13 24.34
C PRO A 391 52.51 -14.89 23.17
N ALA A 392 53.14 -16.01 22.80
CA ALA A 392 52.63 -17.07 21.93
C ALA A 392 52.64 -18.42 22.72
N PRO A 393 52.30 -19.59 22.13
CA PRO A 393 51.13 -20.41 22.48
C PRO A 393 51.49 -21.79 23.09
N VAL A 394 50.51 -22.55 23.60
CA VAL A 394 50.69 -23.98 23.93
C VAL A 394 49.45 -24.81 23.58
N VAL A 395 49.70 -26.06 23.17
CA VAL A 395 48.92 -26.99 22.34
C VAL A 395 48.40 -28.20 23.15
N ALA A 396 47.23 -28.73 22.76
CA ALA A 396 46.63 -30.10 22.81
C ALA A 396 46.96 -31.11 23.96
N THR A 397 46.07 -32.00 24.44
CA THR A 397 45.50 -33.18 23.71
C THR A 397 44.51 -34.00 24.59
N ALA A 398 43.48 -34.62 23.96
CA ALA A 398 42.62 -35.82 24.23
C ALA A 398 42.34 -36.34 25.68
N THR A 399 41.17 -36.90 26.06
CA THR A 399 40.60 -38.23 25.65
C THR A 399 39.18 -38.47 26.26
N LEU A 400 38.31 -39.27 25.59
CA LEU A 400 37.02 -39.89 26.07
C LEU A 400 37.29 -41.29 26.72
N PRO A 401 36.38 -42.02 27.46
CA PRO A 401 34.95 -42.26 27.16
C PRO A 401 33.91 -42.52 28.31
N ALA A 402 32.62 -42.40 27.93
CA ALA A 402 31.35 -43.11 28.24
C ALA A 402 30.92 -43.67 29.64
N THR A 403 29.58 -43.87 29.72
CA THR A 403 28.70 -44.63 30.65
C THR A 403 28.13 -43.80 31.84
N ILE A 404 26.83 -43.71 32.21
CA ILE A 404 25.64 -44.59 32.19
C ILE A 404 24.34 -43.73 32.20
N ARG A 405 23.26 -44.21 31.55
CA ARG A 405 21.81 -43.90 31.74
C ARG A 405 21.13 -45.22 32.23
N PRO A 406 19.84 -45.36 32.67
CA PRO A 406 18.71 -44.41 32.82
C PRO A 406 17.74 -44.67 34.03
N ALA A 407 16.66 -43.86 34.20
CA ALA A 407 15.26 -44.22 34.62
C ALA A 407 14.46 -42.94 34.97
N ILE A 408 13.38 -42.52 34.27
CA ILE A 408 11.94 -42.94 34.25
C ILE A 408 11.10 -42.46 35.45
N GLY A 409 10.00 -41.74 35.18
CA GLY A 409 8.85 -41.59 36.08
C GLY A 409 7.93 -40.38 35.83
N THR A 410 6.78 -40.59 35.16
CA THR A 410 5.63 -39.66 35.01
C THR A 410 4.43 -40.13 35.93
N PRO A 411 3.17 -39.64 35.85
CA PRO A 411 2.49 -38.85 36.91
C PRO A 411 1.07 -39.36 37.37
N VAL A 412 0.32 -38.52 38.15
CA VAL A 412 -1.18 -38.51 38.44
C VAL A 412 -1.64 -39.45 39.63
N PRO A 413 -2.75 -39.28 40.46
CA PRO A 413 -4.09 -38.63 40.27
C PRO A 413 -4.88 -37.95 41.47
N SER A 414 -5.98 -37.22 41.09
CA SER A 414 -7.37 -36.94 41.62
C SER A 414 -7.90 -36.94 43.10
N ALA A 415 -8.69 -35.87 43.42
CA ALA A 415 -10.12 -35.77 43.90
C ALA A 415 -10.62 -35.60 45.40
N ARG A 416 -11.31 -34.42 45.68
CA ARG A 416 -12.56 -34.00 46.46
C ARG A 416 -12.90 -34.48 47.93
N PRO A 417 -13.91 -33.90 48.71
CA PRO A 417 -14.79 -32.67 48.65
C PRO A 417 -15.20 -31.86 49.97
N THR A 418 -15.82 -30.64 49.81
CA THR A 418 -16.92 -29.88 50.57
C THR A 418 -16.80 -29.33 52.04
N PRO A 419 -17.71 -28.43 52.59
CA PRO A 419 -18.25 -27.09 52.19
C PRO A 419 -18.36 -26.00 53.34
N THR A 420 -18.91 -24.78 53.04
CA THR A 420 -19.73 -23.85 53.92
C THR A 420 -19.21 -22.43 54.33
N VAL A 421 -19.90 -21.40 53.77
CA VAL A 421 -20.42 -20.07 54.27
C VAL A 421 -19.57 -19.10 55.13
N ALA A 422 -19.40 -17.86 54.64
CA ALA A 422 -19.73 -16.58 55.31
C ALA A 422 -19.40 -15.36 54.41
N VAL A 423 -20.37 -14.47 54.15
CA VAL A 423 -20.14 -13.15 53.51
C VAL A 423 -20.83 -12.08 54.34
N ILE A 424 -20.08 -11.05 54.72
CA ILE A 424 -20.51 -9.86 55.46
C ILE A 424 -20.80 -8.74 54.45
N SER A 425 -21.92 -8.06 54.66
CA SER A 425 -22.46 -6.94 53.87
C SER A 425 -22.35 -5.64 54.68
N THR A 426 -21.95 -4.53 54.05
CA THR A 426 -22.04 -3.17 54.62
C THR A 426 -22.69 -2.20 53.63
N ALA A 427 -23.56 -1.36 54.18
CA ALA A 427 -24.54 -0.47 53.54
C ALA A 427 -23.99 0.84 52.92
N PRO A 428 -24.89 1.65 52.32
CA PRO A 428 -24.90 3.10 52.55
C PRO A 428 -26.31 3.64 52.91
N PRO A 429 -26.46 4.94 53.27
CA PRO A 429 -27.54 5.41 54.15
C PRO A 429 -28.77 6.04 53.47
N THR A 430 -29.76 6.19 54.36
CA THR A 430 -31.16 6.62 54.33
C THR A 430 -31.46 8.05 53.85
N ALA A 431 -32.62 8.22 53.19
CA ALA A 431 -33.47 9.40 53.33
C ALA A 431 -34.96 8.99 53.27
N THR A 432 -35.71 9.47 54.27
CA THR A 432 -37.12 9.15 54.57
C THR A 432 -38.02 10.31 54.12
N VAL A 433 -39.14 10.03 53.45
CA VAL A 433 -40.40 10.80 53.61
C VAL A 433 -41.59 9.84 53.41
N ALA A 434 -42.47 9.79 54.39
CA ALA A 434 -43.71 9.03 54.42
C ALA A 434 -44.92 9.96 54.19
N ALA A 435 -45.96 9.47 53.50
CA ALA A 435 -47.32 9.99 53.62
C ALA A 435 -48.35 8.90 53.24
N THR A 436 -48.93 8.32 54.29
CA THR A 436 -50.29 7.79 54.47
C THR A 436 -51.24 7.75 53.26
N ALA A 437 -51.75 6.55 52.95
CA ALA A 437 -52.97 6.33 52.19
C ALA A 437 -54.01 5.59 53.07
N THR A 438 -55.17 6.21 53.26
CA THR A 438 -56.35 5.66 53.92
C THR A 438 -57.12 4.73 52.97
N VAL A 439 -57.43 3.53 53.44
CA VAL A 439 -58.26 2.55 52.74
C VAL A 439 -59.73 2.81 53.09
N THR A 440 -60.56 3.05 52.08
CA THR A 440 -62.03 3.08 52.22
C THR A 440 -62.63 1.98 51.35
N VAL A 441 -63.35 1.06 51.99
CA VAL A 441 -64.08 -0.05 51.38
C VAL A 441 -65.45 0.46 50.89
N ALA A 442 -65.79 0.19 49.63
CA ALA A 442 -67.14 0.38 49.09
C ALA A 442 -67.55 -0.84 48.23
N LEU A 443 -68.81 -1.27 48.42
CA LEU A 443 -69.45 -2.50 47.93
C LEU A 443 -69.62 -2.60 46.39
N PRO A 444 -69.85 -3.81 45.84
CA PRO A 444 -69.97 -4.03 44.41
C PRO A 444 -71.33 -3.57 43.88
N THR A 445 -71.34 -2.70 42.87
CA THR A 445 -72.55 -2.36 42.11
C THR A 445 -72.48 -2.98 40.72
N ALA A 446 -73.59 -3.57 40.31
CA ALA A 446 -73.77 -4.41 39.14
C ALA A 446 -73.35 -3.77 37.81
N THR A 447 -72.76 -4.62 36.97
CA THR A 447 -72.46 -4.42 35.55
C THR A 447 -73.74 -4.27 34.71
N PRO A 448 -73.77 -3.33 33.76
CA PRO A 448 -74.44 -3.53 32.49
C PRO A 448 -73.41 -3.84 31.38
N LEU A 449 -73.65 -4.91 30.62
CA LEU A 449 -73.10 -5.13 29.28
C LEU A 449 -74.31 -5.21 28.31
N PRO A 450 -74.20 -4.92 26.99
CA PRO A 450 -73.05 -4.42 26.24
C PRO A 450 -73.37 -3.22 25.30
N SER A 451 -72.32 -2.57 24.80
CA SER A 451 -72.33 -2.01 23.44
C SER A 451 -71.08 -2.56 22.75
N PRO A 452 -71.17 -3.14 21.54
CA PRO A 452 -70.00 -3.68 20.86
C PRO A 452 -69.11 -2.51 20.44
N THR A 453 -68.10 -2.20 21.25
CA THR A 453 -66.97 -1.39 20.81
C THR A 453 -66.33 -2.13 19.64
N ALA A 454 -66.37 -1.52 18.45
CA ALA A 454 -65.73 -2.02 17.26
C ALA A 454 -64.32 -2.50 17.61
N THR A 455 -64.05 -3.78 17.35
CA THR A 455 -62.72 -4.36 17.45
C THR A 455 -61.77 -3.50 16.61
N ALA A 456 -60.99 -2.63 17.26
CA ALA A 456 -60.03 -1.78 16.59
C ALA A 456 -59.05 -2.71 15.86
N ALA A 457 -59.12 -2.71 14.53
CA ALA A 457 -58.23 -3.52 13.71
C ALA A 457 -56.79 -3.14 14.05
N LEU A 458 -56.04 -4.09 14.61
CA LEU A 458 -54.65 -3.91 14.98
C LEU A 458 -53.78 -4.04 13.73
N ALA A 459 -52.85 -3.10 13.56
CA ALA A 459 -51.85 -3.05 12.52
C ALA A 459 -50.46 -3.31 13.11
N ASN A 460 -49.64 -4.08 12.40
CA ASN A 460 -48.26 -4.34 12.81
C ASN A 460 -47.38 -3.15 12.44
N VAL A 461 -46.56 -2.72 13.38
CA VAL A 461 -45.59 -1.64 13.21
C VAL A 461 -44.45 -2.13 12.30
N PRO A 462 -44.25 -1.53 11.12
CA PRO A 462 -43.15 -1.89 10.23
C PRO A 462 -41.79 -1.43 10.77
N ASP A 463 -40.71 -2.02 10.25
CA ASP A 463 -39.35 -1.52 10.47
C ASP A 463 -39.05 -0.37 9.51
N LEU A 464 -38.86 0.81 10.11
CA LEU A 464 -38.60 2.07 9.44
C LEU A 464 -37.13 2.50 9.63
N ILE A 465 -36.34 1.79 10.43
CA ILE A 465 -34.93 2.13 10.68
C ILE A 465 -34.14 2.07 9.35
N GLY A 466 -33.42 3.16 9.04
CA GLY A 466 -32.64 3.30 7.80
C GLY A 466 -33.43 3.78 6.58
N LYS A 467 -34.77 3.84 6.65
CA LYS A 467 -35.57 4.47 5.59
C LYS A 467 -35.50 5.99 5.69
N THR A 468 -35.71 6.67 4.57
CA THR A 468 -35.93 8.12 4.55
C THR A 468 -37.35 8.43 5.01
N LEU A 469 -37.60 9.64 5.51
CA LEU A 469 -38.94 10.04 5.96
C LEU A 469 -40.04 9.81 4.90
N PRO A 470 -39.83 10.12 3.60
CA PRO A 470 -40.82 9.80 2.56
C PRO A 470 -41.07 8.30 2.40
N GLY A 471 -40.01 7.49 2.37
CA GLY A 471 -40.15 6.03 2.23
C GLY A 471 -40.79 5.37 3.45
N ALA A 472 -40.53 5.91 4.64
CA ALA A 472 -41.13 5.45 5.89
C ALA A 472 -42.61 5.77 5.98
N ARG A 473 -43.03 6.95 5.49
CA ARG A 473 -44.46 7.33 5.41
C ARG A 473 -45.25 6.38 4.51
N VAL A 474 -44.74 6.07 3.32
CA VAL A 474 -45.38 5.08 2.43
C VAL A 474 -45.49 3.72 3.10
N THR A 475 -44.40 3.25 3.72
CA THR A 475 -44.37 1.94 4.41
C THR A 475 -45.35 1.87 5.58
N ALA A 476 -45.52 2.97 6.33
CA ALA A 476 -46.45 3.03 7.44
C ALA A 476 -47.91 3.18 6.97
N GLU A 477 -48.16 3.95 5.90
CA GLU A 477 -49.48 4.11 5.31
C GLU A 477 -50.02 2.79 4.74
N GLU A 478 -49.17 1.99 4.10
CA GLU A 478 -49.49 0.62 3.69
C GLU A 478 -49.89 -0.29 4.86
N ALA A 479 -49.31 -0.06 6.05
CA ALA A 479 -49.67 -0.74 7.28
C ALA A 479 -50.89 -0.10 7.99
N GLY A 480 -51.42 1.02 7.49
CA GLY A 480 -52.51 1.78 8.12
C GLY A 480 -52.06 2.55 9.38
N LEU A 481 -50.83 3.04 9.41
CA LEU A 481 -50.19 3.79 10.50
C LEU A 481 -49.64 5.14 10.00
N VAL A 482 -49.42 6.08 10.91
CA VAL A 482 -48.91 7.42 10.60
C VAL A 482 -47.48 7.56 11.14
N VAL A 483 -46.61 8.30 10.43
CA VAL A 483 -45.24 8.58 10.89
C VAL A 483 -45.07 10.06 11.21
N GLU A 484 -44.63 10.35 12.43
CA GLU A 484 -44.34 11.70 12.90
C GLU A 484 -42.86 11.84 13.26
N GLN A 485 -42.21 12.90 12.78
CA GLN A 485 -40.84 13.20 13.15
C GLN A 485 -40.83 13.99 14.46
N VAL A 486 -40.19 13.44 15.49
CA VAL A 486 -40.07 14.10 16.80
C VAL A 486 -38.72 14.77 17.04
N GLY A 487 -37.73 14.51 16.18
CA GLY A 487 -36.42 15.16 16.30
C GLY A 487 -35.38 14.68 15.30
N ALA A 488 -34.15 15.17 15.45
CA ALA A 488 -32.99 14.72 14.70
C ALA A 488 -31.72 14.71 15.56
N GLN A 489 -30.89 13.66 15.45
CA GLN A 489 -29.64 13.50 16.20
C GLN A 489 -28.48 13.07 15.28
N TYR A 490 -27.23 13.31 15.68
CA TYR A 490 -26.06 12.82 14.94
C TYR A 490 -25.92 11.31 15.07
N SER A 491 -25.55 10.63 13.98
CA SER A 491 -25.38 9.17 13.91
C SER A 491 -24.41 8.82 12.78
N ASP A 492 -23.88 7.60 12.83
CA ASP A 492 -23.13 6.94 11.77
C ASP A 492 -23.91 6.79 10.44
N ARG A 493 -25.25 6.89 10.47
CA ARG A 493 -26.11 6.81 9.28
C ARG A 493 -26.13 8.10 8.47
N PRO A 494 -26.33 8.04 7.13
CA PRO A 494 -26.51 9.22 6.29
C PRO A 494 -27.62 10.15 6.79
N ALA A 495 -27.42 11.46 6.60
CA ALA A 495 -28.41 12.46 6.98
C ALA A 495 -29.77 12.19 6.30
N GLY A 496 -30.86 12.31 7.06
CA GLY A 496 -32.22 12.10 6.57
C GLY A 496 -32.74 10.66 6.64
N GLN A 497 -31.96 9.71 7.17
CA GLN A 497 -32.45 8.36 7.50
C GLN A 497 -32.98 8.28 8.93
N ILE A 498 -33.96 7.42 9.18
CA ILE A 498 -34.49 7.17 10.53
C ILE A 498 -33.48 6.34 11.33
N ILE A 499 -33.12 6.83 12.52
CA ILE A 499 -32.19 6.17 13.45
C ILE A 499 -32.89 5.50 14.61
N THR A 500 -34.06 6.02 15.01
CA THR A 500 -34.87 5.50 16.10
C THR A 500 -36.32 5.60 15.72
N GLN A 501 -37.11 4.58 16.07
CA GLN A 501 -38.56 4.59 15.95
C GLN A 501 -39.21 4.13 17.25
N GLN A 502 -40.35 4.71 17.59
CA GLN A 502 -41.22 4.26 18.67
C GLN A 502 -42.69 4.31 18.24
N PRO A 503 -43.49 3.25 18.45
CA PRO A 503 -43.13 1.93 18.96
C PRO A 503 -42.16 1.15 18.06
N GLY A 504 -41.44 0.18 18.64
CA GLY A 504 -40.49 -0.66 17.90
C GLY A 504 -41.18 -1.59 16.88
N ALA A 505 -40.43 -2.04 15.88
CA ALA A 505 -40.92 -2.92 14.83
C ALA A 505 -41.56 -4.22 15.40
N GLY A 506 -42.64 -4.67 14.77
CA GLY A 506 -43.37 -5.88 15.19
C GLY A 506 -44.38 -5.69 16.34
N ARG A 507 -44.49 -4.47 16.91
CA ARG A 507 -45.58 -4.14 17.84
C ARG A 507 -46.91 -3.95 17.13
N GLN A 508 -48.01 -4.07 17.86
CA GLN A 508 -49.35 -3.82 17.35
C GLN A 508 -49.85 -2.46 17.82
N LEU A 509 -50.33 -1.66 16.87
CA LEU A 509 -51.01 -0.38 17.10
C LEU A 509 -52.41 -0.47 16.52
N ALA A 510 -53.37 0.29 17.06
CA ALA A 510 -54.63 0.48 16.37
C ALA A 510 -54.38 1.13 14.99
N ARG A 511 -55.15 0.76 13.97
CA ARG A 511 -55.12 1.48 12.68
C ARG A 511 -55.31 2.98 12.91
N GLY A 512 -54.45 3.78 12.28
CA GLY A 512 -54.32 5.23 12.49
C GLY A 512 -53.33 5.62 13.60
N GLY A 513 -52.72 4.64 14.28
CA GLY A 513 -51.71 4.91 15.31
C GLY A 513 -50.43 5.55 14.77
N THR A 514 -49.80 6.38 15.60
CA THR A 514 -48.61 7.16 15.23
C THR A 514 -47.32 6.46 15.65
N ILE A 515 -46.36 6.39 14.74
CA ILE A 515 -44.97 5.99 14.96
C ILE A 515 -44.13 7.26 14.98
N THR A 516 -43.50 7.55 16.11
CA THR A 516 -42.54 8.66 16.23
C THR A 516 -41.16 8.22 15.78
N VAL A 517 -40.49 9.06 15.00
CA VAL A 517 -39.17 8.76 14.44
C VAL A 517 -38.18 9.90 14.70
N ILE A 518 -36.92 9.53 14.93
CA ILE A 518 -35.79 10.45 15.01
C ILE A 518 -34.94 10.25 13.76
N LEU A 519 -34.58 11.33 13.08
CA LEU A 519 -33.74 11.31 11.87
C LEU A 519 -32.25 11.51 12.20
N SER A 520 -31.38 10.91 11.40
CA SER A 520 -29.95 11.17 11.40
C SER A 520 -29.67 12.57 10.85
N ARG A 521 -28.82 13.34 11.53
CA ARG A 521 -28.19 14.57 11.04
C ARG A 521 -26.88 14.29 10.28
N GLY A 522 -26.51 13.02 10.12
CA GLY A 522 -25.19 12.60 9.63
C GLY A 522 -24.16 12.46 10.76
N GLN A 523 -22.91 12.16 10.39
CA GLN A 523 -21.81 12.10 11.34
C GLN A 523 -21.45 13.50 11.85
N GLN A 524 -21.16 13.62 13.14
CA GLN A 524 -20.72 14.88 13.73
C GLN A 524 -19.32 15.23 13.22
N ALA A 525 -19.19 16.33 12.48
CA ALA A 525 -17.89 16.78 11.98
C ALA A 525 -17.06 17.39 13.13
N ILE A 526 -15.77 17.07 13.16
CA ILE A 526 -14.76 17.57 14.10
C ILE A 526 -13.95 18.65 13.41
N THR A 527 -13.75 19.79 14.06
CA THR A 527 -12.86 20.85 13.57
C THR A 527 -11.41 20.48 13.86
N VAL A 528 -10.54 20.55 12.85
CA VAL A 528 -9.11 20.27 12.98
C VAL A 528 -8.43 21.42 13.76
N PRO A 529 -7.86 21.16 14.95
CA PRO A 529 -7.08 22.14 15.70
C PRO A 529 -5.82 22.60 14.96
N ASP A 530 -5.34 23.81 15.24
CA ASP A 530 -4.02 24.26 14.79
C ASP A 530 -2.94 23.80 15.76
N VAL A 531 -2.01 23.00 15.25
CA VAL A 531 -0.87 22.47 15.98
C VAL A 531 0.47 22.84 15.33
N LYS A 532 0.47 23.77 14.37
CA LYS A 532 1.72 24.30 13.78
C LYS A 532 2.58 24.99 14.84
N GLY A 533 3.88 24.76 14.76
CA GLY A 533 4.87 25.29 15.71
C GLY A 533 4.93 24.57 17.06
N GLN A 534 4.03 23.62 17.33
CA GLN A 534 4.09 22.81 18.56
C GLN A 534 5.09 21.65 18.41
N GLY A 535 5.53 21.08 19.53
CA GLY A 535 6.28 19.82 19.52
C GLY A 535 5.37 18.65 19.12
N TYR A 536 5.89 17.69 18.35
CA TYR A 536 5.09 16.58 17.82
C TYR A 536 4.26 15.85 18.88
N ALA A 537 4.83 15.56 20.06
CA ALA A 537 4.11 14.87 21.13
C ALA A 537 2.90 15.67 21.66
N GLN A 538 3.05 16.99 21.77
CA GLN A 538 1.97 17.88 22.19
C GLN A 538 0.91 18.01 21.10
N ALA A 539 1.33 18.19 19.85
CA ALA A 539 0.47 18.28 18.69
C ALA A 539 -0.37 16.99 18.52
N ALA A 540 0.27 15.83 18.64
CA ALA A 540 -0.39 14.55 18.53
C ALA A 540 -1.44 14.36 19.64
N ALA A 541 -1.08 14.63 20.89
CA ALA A 541 -2.01 14.55 22.02
C ALA A 541 -3.22 15.49 21.85
N GLN A 542 -3.03 16.70 21.33
CA GLN A 542 -4.11 17.64 21.08
C GLN A 542 -5.07 17.16 19.98
N LEU A 543 -4.54 16.58 18.89
CA LEU A 543 -5.36 16.03 17.81
C LEU A 543 -6.10 14.75 18.24
N GLU A 544 -5.45 13.88 18.99
CA GLU A 544 -6.05 12.67 19.55
C GLU A 544 -7.16 13.01 20.55
N ALA A 545 -6.96 14.01 21.41
CA ALA A 545 -7.99 14.52 22.31
C ALA A 545 -9.20 15.12 21.56
N ALA A 546 -8.98 15.65 20.35
CA ALA A 546 -10.05 16.08 19.45
C ALA A 546 -10.72 14.92 18.71
N GLY A 547 -10.31 13.66 18.92
CA GLY A 547 -10.89 12.48 18.27
C GLY A 547 -10.37 12.25 16.85
N LEU A 548 -9.16 12.74 16.54
CA LEU A 548 -8.50 12.61 15.24
C LEU A 548 -7.31 11.64 15.35
N ALA A 549 -6.97 10.96 14.25
CA ALA A 549 -5.76 10.14 14.16
C ALA A 549 -4.58 11.00 13.66
N VAL A 550 -3.35 10.63 13.98
CA VAL A 550 -2.16 11.44 13.64
C VAL A 550 -1.17 10.60 12.85
N ALA A 551 -0.69 11.14 11.73
CA ALA A 551 0.42 10.60 10.95
C ALA A 551 1.60 11.57 11.01
N ARG A 552 2.82 11.05 11.03
CA ARG A 552 4.05 11.83 11.10
C ARG A 552 4.84 11.75 9.79
N LYS A 553 5.30 12.89 9.31
CA LYS A 553 6.19 13.01 8.14
C LYS A 553 7.39 13.87 8.52
N ASP A 554 8.58 13.30 8.52
CA ASP A 554 9.80 14.02 8.90
C ASP A 554 10.46 14.70 7.69
N VAL A 555 10.84 15.97 7.82
CA VAL A 555 11.46 16.76 6.76
C VAL A 555 12.62 17.59 7.30
N PRO A 556 13.78 17.65 6.63
CA PRO A 556 14.87 18.55 6.98
C PRO A 556 14.44 20.02 6.87
N SER A 557 14.76 20.84 7.86
CA SER A 557 14.48 22.27 7.82
C SER A 557 15.55 23.06 8.53
N ARG A 558 16.18 23.99 7.79
CA ARG A 558 17.23 24.87 8.33
C ARG A 558 16.70 25.88 9.34
N ASN A 559 15.42 26.25 9.21
CA ASN A 559 14.84 27.37 9.95
C ASN A 559 13.91 26.92 11.08
N VAL A 560 13.66 25.61 11.21
CA VAL A 560 12.74 25.06 12.22
C VAL A 560 13.50 24.06 13.08
N PRO A 561 13.58 24.27 14.41
CA PRO A 561 14.18 23.31 15.32
C PRO A 561 13.63 21.89 15.17
N SER A 562 14.48 20.89 15.40
CA SER A 562 14.09 19.48 15.35
C SER A 562 12.94 19.17 16.32
N GLY A 563 11.96 18.39 15.87
CA GLY A 563 10.81 17.95 16.66
C GLY A 563 9.59 18.87 16.64
N LEU A 564 9.66 20.03 15.99
CA LEU A 564 8.52 20.94 15.82
C LEU A 564 7.72 20.64 14.56
N VAL A 565 6.41 20.85 14.62
CA VAL A 565 5.50 20.74 13.48
C VAL A 565 5.67 21.95 12.57
N ILE A 566 6.15 21.70 11.34
CA ILE A 566 6.28 22.67 10.25
C ILE A 566 4.92 22.92 9.61
N ASP A 567 4.18 21.84 9.33
CA ASP A 567 2.90 21.92 8.63
C ASP A 567 1.94 20.80 9.03
N GLN A 568 0.67 20.99 8.75
CA GLN A 568 -0.39 20.01 9.01
C GLN A 568 -1.35 19.92 7.83
N ASP A 569 -1.80 18.70 7.53
CA ASP A 569 -2.81 18.43 6.51
C ASP A 569 -3.86 17.45 7.05
N PRO A 570 -5.17 17.74 7.01
CA PRO A 570 -5.82 18.99 6.57
C PRO A 570 -5.43 20.25 7.35
N LEU A 571 -5.57 21.41 6.68
CA LEU A 571 -5.34 22.73 7.27
C LEU A 571 -6.19 22.99 8.53
N PRO A 572 -5.70 23.79 9.48
CA PRO A 572 -6.43 24.14 10.69
C PRO A 572 -7.77 24.84 10.38
N GLY A 573 -8.78 24.55 11.18
CA GLY A 573 -10.14 25.09 11.01
C GLY A 573 -11.02 24.32 10.02
N ASN A 574 -10.45 23.41 9.23
CA ASN A 574 -11.24 22.52 8.37
C ASN A 574 -12.06 21.54 9.25
N THR A 575 -13.23 21.13 8.74
CA THR A 575 -14.04 20.10 9.39
C THR A 575 -13.79 18.75 8.76
N THR A 576 -13.65 17.71 9.59
CA THR A 576 -13.39 16.34 9.17
C THR A 576 -14.22 15.35 9.96
N ARG A 577 -14.18 14.07 9.58
CA ARG A 577 -14.90 13.01 10.30
C ARG A 577 -14.12 12.60 11.56
N PRO A 578 -14.80 12.14 12.62
CA PRO A 578 -14.14 11.48 13.74
C PRO A 578 -13.24 10.35 13.26
N GLY A 579 -12.02 10.27 13.80
CA GLY A 579 -11.01 9.29 13.42
C GLY A 579 -10.27 9.57 12.11
N ALA A 580 -10.52 10.70 11.45
CA ALA A 580 -9.75 11.10 10.28
C ALA A 580 -8.27 11.35 10.64
N THR A 581 -7.36 10.97 9.75
CA THR A 581 -5.92 11.11 9.97
C THR A 581 -5.42 12.49 9.54
N ILE A 582 -4.77 13.21 10.46
CA ILE A 582 -4.06 14.46 10.21
C ILE A 582 -2.57 14.15 10.06
N THR A 583 -1.97 14.52 8.94
CA THR A 583 -0.54 14.35 8.71
C THR A 583 0.20 15.59 9.21
N LEU A 584 1.09 15.40 10.18
CA LEU A 584 1.99 16.42 10.70
C LEU A 584 3.34 16.29 10.03
N THR A 585 3.76 17.36 9.36
CA THR A 585 5.13 17.51 8.86
C THR A 585 6.00 18.02 10.01
N VAL A 586 6.95 17.22 10.47
CA VAL A 586 7.82 17.52 11.63
C VAL A 586 9.24 17.79 11.14
N SER A 587 9.88 18.80 11.72
CA SER A 587 11.25 19.16 11.38
C SER A 587 12.25 18.15 11.95
N LEU A 588 13.23 17.76 11.13
CA LEU A 588 14.44 17.06 11.59
C LEU A 588 15.54 18.04 12.07
N GLY A 589 15.35 19.34 11.88
CA GLY A 589 16.37 20.38 12.09
C GLY A 589 17.27 20.58 10.86
N ASP A 590 18.36 21.32 11.03
CA ASP A 590 19.39 21.51 9.99
C ASP A 590 20.27 20.27 9.88
N VAL A 591 19.69 19.25 9.27
CA VAL A 591 20.36 17.99 8.96
C VAL A 591 20.70 17.91 7.48
N VAL A 592 21.82 17.26 7.19
CA VAL A 592 22.36 17.00 5.87
C VAL A 592 22.57 15.51 5.70
N GLN A 593 22.37 15.02 4.49
CA GLN A 593 22.53 13.60 4.21
C GLN A 593 24.02 13.28 3.98
N VAL A 594 24.50 12.21 4.60
CA VAL A 594 25.87 11.72 4.41
C VAL A 594 25.98 11.12 3.00
N PRO A 595 26.85 11.66 2.12
CA PRO A 595 27.08 11.06 0.80
C PRO A 595 27.76 9.70 0.91
N ASP A 596 27.58 8.85 -0.10
CA ASP A 596 28.42 7.66 -0.30
C ASP A 596 29.72 8.08 -0.98
N LEU A 597 30.84 7.79 -0.34
CA LEU A 597 32.17 8.20 -0.78
C LEU A 597 33.05 7.01 -1.15
N PHE A 598 32.58 5.77 -1.01
CA PHE A 598 33.42 4.60 -1.27
C PHE A 598 33.86 4.56 -2.74
N GLY A 599 35.17 4.47 -2.97
CA GLY A 599 35.76 4.47 -4.31
C GLY A 599 35.87 5.85 -4.98
N ASP A 600 35.39 6.94 -4.35
CA ASP A 600 35.63 8.29 -4.86
C ASP A 600 37.12 8.66 -4.74
N PRO A 601 37.66 9.48 -5.66
CA PRO A 601 38.96 10.11 -5.44
C PRO A 601 38.92 10.95 -4.15
N PHE A 602 39.94 10.81 -3.30
CA PHE A 602 40.01 11.45 -1.99
C PHE A 602 39.68 12.95 -2.01
N GLU A 603 40.25 13.71 -2.96
CA GLU A 603 39.99 15.15 -3.06
C GLU A 603 38.54 15.48 -3.42
N ILE A 604 37.93 14.67 -4.29
CA ILE A 604 36.51 14.83 -4.66
C ILE A 604 35.62 14.47 -3.48
N ALA A 605 35.93 13.39 -2.75
CA ALA A 605 35.18 12.99 -1.57
C ALA A 605 35.25 14.06 -0.46
N ARG A 606 36.44 14.61 -0.22
CA ARG A 606 36.65 15.71 0.73
C ARG A 606 35.85 16.94 0.34
N GLN A 607 35.89 17.33 -0.93
CA GLN A 607 35.13 18.48 -1.42
C GLN A 607 33.61 18.27 -1.28
N ARG A 608 33.09 17.10 -1.69
CA ARG A 608 31.66 16.75 -1.56
C ARG A 608 31.18 16.84 -0.11
N LEU A 609 32.00 16.40 0.83
CA LEU A 609 31.66 16.50 2.25
C LEU A 609 31.62 17.93 2.76
N VAL A 610 32.59 18.76 2.37
CA VAL A 610 32.61 20.19 2.74
C VAL A 610 31.41 20.91 2.14
N GLU A 611 31.08 20.66 0.86
CA GLU A 611 29.91 21.22 0.18
C GLU A 611 28.59 20.76 0.81
N ALA A 612 28.52 19.49 1.20
CA ALA A 612 27.38 18.96 1.96
C ALA A 612 27.28 19.57 3.37
N GLY A 613 28.35 20.21 3.87
CA GLY A 613 28.38 20.92 5.14
C GLY A 613 28.90 20.07 6.30
N PHE A 614 29.74 19.08 6.05
CA PHE A 614 30.41 18.27 7.07
C PHE A 614 31.81 18.81 7.39
N THR A 615 32.29 18.53 8.60
CA THR A 615 33.69 18.70 8.98
C THR A 615 34.44 17.41 8.63
N VAL A 616 35.56 17.48 7.91
CA VAL A 616 36.22 16.27 7.35
C VAL A 616 37.52 15.96 8.06
N ASN A 617 37.64 14.76 8.60
CA ASN A 617 38.89 14.18 9.08
C ASN A 617 39.41 13.15 8.07
N VAL A 618 40.71 13.13 7.81
CA VAL A 618 41.29 12.35 6.73
C VAL A 618 42.35 11.38 7.24
N ASN A 619 42.32 10.14 6.78
CA ASN A 619 43.28 9.10 7.16
C ASN A 619 43.81 8.35 5.92
N GLY A 620 45.09 8.52 5.61
CA GLY A 620 45.73 7.77 4.51
C GLY A 620 46.27 6.44 5.00
N GLN A 621 45.79 5.33 4.43
CA GLN A 621 46.19 3.97 4.82
C GLN A 621 46.95 3.26 3.71
N THR A 622 48.09 2.65 4.07
CA THR A 622 48.85 1.78 3.18
C THR A 622 48.18 0.42 3.02
N LYS A 623 48.53 -0.30 1.94
CA LYS A 623 48.02 -1.66 1.68
C LYS A 623 48.15 -2.58 2.90
N ALA A 624 49.31 -2.55 3.56
CA ALA A 624 49.58 -3.35 4.76
C ALA A 624 48.73 -2.94 5.98
N GLN A 625 48.32 -1.68 6.09
CA GLN A 625 47.41 -1.23 7.15
C GLN A 625 45.98 -1.68 6.86
N ILE A 626 45.54 -1.57 5.61
CA ILE A 626 44.21 -1.99 5.17
C ILE A 626 44.03 -3.50 5.33
N GLU A 627 45.00 -4.31 4.91
CA GLU A 627 44.97 -5.77 5.06
C GLU A 627 45.03 -6.22 6.52
N ARG A 628 45.63 -5.42 7.41
CA ARG A 628 45.65 -5.72 8.85
C ARG A 628 44.29 -5.49 9.50
N GLU A 629 43.59 -4.44 9.09
CA GLU A 629 42.25 -4.11 9.59
C GLU A 629 41.16 -4.97 8.93
N ASN A 630 41.33 -5.28 7.65
CA ASN A 630 40.43 -6.10 6.85
C ASN A 630 41.23 -6.99 5.87
N PRO A 631 41.58 -8.23 6.26
CA PRO A 631 42.40 -9.14 5.45
C PRO A 631 41.80 -9.51 4.09
N THR A 632 40.47 -9.40 3.95
CA THR A 632 39.77 -9.73 2.71
C THR A 632 39.55 -8.55 1.79
N PHE A 633 39.91 -7.33 2.19
CA PHE A 633 39.55 -6.10 1.49
C PHE A 633 39.93 -6.13 0.01
N PHE A 634 41.18 -6.41 -0.33
CA PHE A 634 41.63 -6.46 -1.74
C PHE A 634 41.18 -7.72 -2.50
N SER A 635 40.72 -8.75 -1.80
CA SER A 635 40.07 -9.91 -2.46
C SER A 635 38.64 -9.56 -2.89
N VAL A 636 37.95 -8.74 -2.10
CA VAL A 636 36.57 -8.30 -2.39
C VAL A 636 36.57 -7.10 -3.33
N TYR A 637 37.55 -6.21 -3.20
CA TYR A 637 37.71 -4.99 -3.97
C TYR A 637 39.07 -4.96 -4.70
N PRO A 638 39.30 -5.87 -5.68
CA PRO A 638 40.60 -5.98 -6.36
C PRO A 638 40.92 -4.77 -7.25
N THR A 639 39.91 -3.94 -7.56
CA THR A 639 40.01 -2.80 -8.47
C THR A 639 40.25 -1.46 -7.77
N VAL A 640 40.36 -1.43 -6.43
CA VAL A 640 40.57 -0.19 -5.68
C VAL A 640 41.98 0.36 -5.96
N GLN A 641 42.01 1.56 -6.55
CA GLN A 641 43.23 2.26 -6.97
C GLN A 641 43.76 3.19 -5.87
N ASP A 642 45.00 3.65 -6.04
CA ASP A 642 45.60 4.68 -5.19
C ASP A 642 44.75 5.97 -5.14
N GLY A 643 44.75 6.63 -3.98
CA GLY A 643 44.01 7.86 -3.75
C GLY A 643 42.50 7.71 -3.64
N ARG A 644 41.97 6.47 -3.57
CA ARG A 644 40.53 6.18 -3.48
C ARG A 644 40.08 6.01 -2.04
N VAL A 645 38.91 6.55 -1.69
CA VAL A 645 38.30 6.35 -0.37
C VAL A 645 37.88 4.89 -0.21
N ILE A 646 38.19 4.31 0.94
CA ILE A 646 37.97 2.89 1.26
C ILE A 646 37.01 2.70 2.44
N SER A 647 36.81 3.73 3.25
CA SER A 647 35.82 3.72 4.33
C SER A 647 35.48 5.13 4.79
N GLN A 648 34.32 5.26 5.42
CA GLN A 648 33.83 6.48 6.07
C GLN A 648 33.25 6.14 7.44
N SER A 649 33.36 7.05 8.41
CA SER A 649 32.91 6.81 9.78
C SER A 649 31.40 6.87 9.97
N LEU A 650 30.70 7.62 9.11
CA LEU A 650 29.24 7.75 9.16
C LEU A 650 28.63 6.96 8.00
N PRO A 651 27.58 6.17 8.24
CA PRO A 651 26.92 5.41 7.18
C PRO A 651 26.39 6.32 6.07
N ALA A 652 26.65 5.96 4.81
CA ALA A 652 26.08 6.65 3.66
C ALA A 652 24.55 6.65 3.73
N GLY A 653 23.94 7.76 3.31
CA GLY A 653 22.50 7.98 3.35
C GLY A 653 21.95 8.40 4.71
N SER A 654 22.73 8.34 5.80
CA SER A 654 22.25 8.79 7.12
C SER A 654 22.09 10.31 7.19
N MET A 655 21.08 10.78 7.93
CA MET A 655 20.87 12.22 8.18
C MET A 655 21.66 12.64 9.42
N GLN A 656 22.52 13.65 9.27
CA GLN A 656 23.41 14.12 10.32
C GLN A 656 23.30 15.63 10.47
N PRO A 657 23.53 16.19 11.68
CA PRO A 657 23.56 17.63 11.85
C PRO A 657 24.57 18.28 10.90
N ARG A 658 24.21 19.44 10.32
CA ARG A 658 25.18 20.24 9.58
C ARG A 658 26.35 20.59 10.51
N GLY A 659 27.57 20.43 10.01
CA GLY A 659 28.82 20.60 10.75
C GLY A 659 29.33 19.33 11.42
N ALA A 660 28.58 18.21 11.38
CA ALA A 660 29.02 16.94 11.93
C ALA A 660 30.39 16.51 11.37
N ALA A 661 31.23 15.94 12.23
CA ALA A 661 32.53 15.44 11.83
C ALA A 661 32.40 14.05 11.19
N ILE A 662 32.97 13.89 10.01
CA ILE A 662 33.08 12.61 9.31
C ILE A 662 34.55 12.32 9.02
N SER A 663 34.99 11.11 9.37
CA SER A 663 36.32 10.63 9.06
C SER A 663 36.27 9.76 7.81
N ILE A 664 37.12 10.05 6.84
CA ILE A 664 37.31 9.23 5.63
C ILE A 664 38.70 8.61 5.63
N ALA A 665 38.78 7.32 5.30
CA ALA A 665 40.03 6.65 5.04
C ALA A 665 40.22 6.46 3.53
N TYR A 666 41.43 6.67 3.02
CA TYR A 666 41.76 6.45 1.62
C TYR A 666 43.01 5.57 1.45
N TYR A 667 43.03 4.80 0.37
CA TYR A 667 44.18 3.98 0.02
C TYR A 667 45.31 4.88 -0.47
N LYS A 668 46.46 4.80 0.21
CA LYS A 668 47.68 5.53 -0.11
C LYS A 668 48.81 4.54 -0.42
N VAL A 669 49.25 4.52 -1.67
CA VAL A 669 50.46 3.81 -2.10
C VAL A 669 51.66 4.61 -1.59
N ARG A 670 52.53 3.95 -0.84
CA ARG A 670 53.82 4.51 -0.42
C ARG A 670 54.83 4.41 -1.55
#